data_AF-A0A7R6Z2X0-F1
#
_entry.id   AF-A0A7R6Z2X0-F1
#
_cell.length_a   1.000
_cell.length_b   1.000
_cell.length_c   1.000
_cell.angle_alpha   90.00
_cell.angle_beta   90.00
_cell.angle_gamma   90.00
#
_symmetry.space_group_name_H-M   'P 1'
#
loop_
_entity.id
_entity.type
_entity.pdbx_description
1 polymer ?
#
loop_
_entity_poly.entity_id
_entity_poly.type
_entity_poly.pdbx_seq_one_letter_code
_entity_poly.pdbx_strand_id
1 'polypeptide(L)'
;MITSQSHRLASGGLIDRSAPLNFRFDGKNFAGFQGDTLASALIANGVKLVGRSFKYHRPRGILTAGSEEPNALVELRTGARREPNTKATTAELYDGLEAASQNRWPSLRHDLMAVNQLFSPIFVAGFYYKTFMWPAKFWEAIYEPAIRRAAGLGRAAGLADPDHYDKAWAHCDVLIAGSGPAGLAAALASGRSGARVILCEEDFALGGRLLADGGTIDGVPAAEWISRTLAEIASLPDVRIMPRTTLFGVYDGGTYGAIERVNDHLPSPPEHQVRQRLWRIVAKRSIVAAGAIERPVVFASNDTPGVMMASAMRTYIARYAATPAKRIALFTNNEDGWRTVEAALGAGLQIAAVVDARPDVSATHRALAAKAGFAVLNGSVVDVEGGKDGVRKISVALAGGARAEVEADGLAVSGGWNPAVGLTSYHRGRPKWQDDISAFVPDGAPPGMVAAGAANGAFGLGACLRQGFAAGSAAAQSAGHSGNAGAPPVADDEAFSLTPLWHVAGKGKAFVDYQHDVTAADIELAQREGFESVEHLKRYTTLGMATDQGKTSNVAGLAILAALSGKSIPDTGTTIYRPPYVPVAIGAVAGHHRDENFHATRLTPSHHWAAEQGAVFVDTGLWKRAQWYPRAGEKDWLETVTREVKAVRSGVGFCDVSTLGKIDVHGPDAGAFLDRVYINTFSNLAVGKARYGLMLREDGMVYDDGTTSRLAEDHYFLTTTTAKAGPVMQHLEFCRQVLFPQFDVQLTSVSDQWAQFSIAGPKTRDLLREIVDPAEDLSNEGFPFMGARQVALRGGIRARLFRISFSGEMAFEISVPARYGDALVRNLMLAGKQFGVTPYGTEALGVMRIEKGHVAGPELNGTTTAADLGLDKMMSTKKDFVGRVMAGREALLAPDRQVVVGIKPTDRTRRLRSGAHVIPKGEIPGAANDQGYVTSVCFSPTLDQWIGLALVERGRERIGEIVHAHDPLRGEDYDVELCNPVFYDPDGGRQRG
;
A
#
# COMPACT_ATOMS: atom_id res chain seq x y z
N MET A 1 31.50 15.42 -29.80
CA MET A 1 31.05 16.72 -30.36
C MET A 1 29.80 17.12 -29.60
N ILE A 2 29.86 18.20 -28.81
CA ILE A 2 28.69 18.69 -28.07
C ILE A 2 27.70 19.21 -29.12
N THR A 3 26.54 18.56 -29.25
CA THR A 3 25.44 19.04 -30.07
C THR A 3 25.05 20.43 -29.56
N SER A 4 25.13 21.46 -30.41
CA SER A 4 24.70 22.82 -30.05
C SER A 4 23.21 22.79 -29.69
N GLN A 5 22.87 23.13 -28.44
CA GLN A 5 21.49 23.30 -28.00
C GLN A 5 20.87 24.52 -28.71
N SER A 6 20.17 24.27 -29.82
CA SER A 6 19.68 25.29 -30.75
C SER A 6 18.58 26.21 -30.19
N HIS A 7 18.02 25.85 -29.04
CA HIS A 7 16.94 26.53 -28.32
C HIS A 7 17.33 26.84 -26.87
N ARG A 8 18.63 26.99 -26.58
CA ARG A 8 19.11 27.48 -25.28
C ARG A 8 19.66 28.89 -25.43
N LEU A 9 19.31 29.78 -24.50
CA LEU A 9 19.91 31.11 -24.38
C LEU A 9 21.40 30.98 -23.97
N ALA A 10 22.21 31.92 -24.44
CA ALA A 10 23.65 31.95 -24.18
C ALA A 10 24.00 32.14 -22.69
N SER A 11 23.13 32.81 -21.93
CA SER A 11 23.27 33.07 -20.49
C SER A 11 21.92 32.91 -19.77
N GLY A 12 21.93 33.03 -18.43
CA GLY A 12 20.75 32.88 -17.59
C GLY A 12 20.37 31.43 -17.29
N GLY A 13 19.25 31.26 -16.60
CA GLY A 13 18.76 30.00 -16.06
C GLY A 13 19.43 29.63 -14.73
N LEU A 14 18.70 28.87 -13.90
CA LEU A 14 19.15 28.20 -12.69
C LEU A 14 19.71 26.81 -13.04
N ILE A 15 20.69 26.80 -13.93
CA ILE A 15 21.40 25.60 -14.40
C ILE A 15 22.90 25.80 -14.19
N ASP A 16 23.61 24.71 -13.88
CA ASP A 16 25.07 24.74 -13.79
C ASP A 16 25.69 24.48 -15.17
N ARG A 17 26.06 25.56 -15.85
CA ARG A 17 26.70 25.51 -17.18
C ARG A 17 28.11 24.91 -17.15
N SER A 18 28.72 24.75 -15.97
CA SER A 18 30.01 24.09 -15.81
C SER A 18 29.90 22.56 -15.71
N ALA A 19 28.68 22.04 -15.48
CA ALA A 19 28.37 20.63 -15.34
C ALA A 19 27.44 20.13 -16.47
N PRO A 20 27.96 19.93 -17.71
CA PRO A 20 27.18 19.38 -18.80
C PRO A 20 26.85 17.91 -18.56
N LEU A 21 25.64 17.51 -18.96
CA LEU A 21 25.11 16.15 -18.83
C LEU A 21 24.73 15.60 -20.21
N ASN A 22 24.95 14.31 -20.45
CA ASN A 22 24.48 13.62 -21.64
C ASN A 22 23.27 12.75 -21.31
N PHE A 23 22.29 12.71 -22.20
CA PHE A 23 21.12 11.84 -22.03
C PHE A 23 20.60 11.33 -23.37
N ARG A 24 19.70 10.35 -23.31
CA ARG A 24 19.08 9.73 -24.48
C ARG A 24 17.57 9.83 -24.40
N PHE A 25 16.96 10.24 -25.51
CA PHE A 25 15.52 10.21 -25.70
C PHE A 25 15.16 9.54 -27.03
N ASP A 26 14.34 8.49 -26.97
CA ASP A 26 13.99 7.65 -28.13
C ASP A 26 15.23 7.17 -28.92
N GLY A 27 16.28 6.81 -28.19
CA GLY A 27 17.54 6.30 -28.73
C GLY A 27 18.48 7.36 -29.32
N LYS A 28 18.08 8.65 -29.36
CA LYS A 28 18.93 9.76 -29.81
C LYS A 28 19.65 10.42 -28.64
N ASN A 29 20.90 10.81 -28.86
CA ASN A 29 21.72 11.50 -27.87
C ASN A 29 21.44 13.01 -27.86
N PHE A 30 21.38 13.58 -26.66
CA PHE A 30 21.18 15.00 -26.41
C PHE A 30 22.09 15.46 -25.26
N ALA A 31 22.28 16.78 -25.16
CA ALA A 31 23.04 17.41 -24.08
C ALA A 31 22.12 18.29 -23.21
N GLY A 32 22.42 18.37 -21.92
CA GLY A 32 21.78 19.24 -20.94
C GLY A 32 22.80 19.71 -19.90
N PHE A 33 22.31 20.28 -18.81
CA PHE A 33 23.12 20.73 -17.69
C PHE A 33 22.53 20.26 -16.37
N GLN A 34 23.36 20.17 -15.33
CA GLN A 34 22.84 19.98 -13.98
C GLN A 34 21.88 21.12 -13.63
N GLY A 35 20.73 20.77 -13.04
CA GLY A 35 19.63 21.71 -12.81
C GLY A 35 18.55 21.70 -13.90
N ASP A 36 18.78 21.04 -15.05
CA ASP A 36 17.71 20.76 -16.00
C ASP A 36 16.77 19.65 -15.47
N THR A 37 15.50 19.74 -15.86
CA THR A 37 14.60 18.58 -15.97
C THR A 37 14.68 17.99 -17.39
N LEU A 38 14.26 16.74 -17.58
CA LEU A 38 14.20 16.12 -18.90
C LEU A 38 13.41 16.99 -19.90
N ALA A 39 12.28 17.57 -19.49
CA ALA A 39 11.49 18.46 -20.34
C ALA A 39 12.28 19.71 -20.76
N SER A 40 12.93 20.39 -19.81
CA SER A 40 13.72 21.59 -20.09
C SER A 40 14.91 21.30 -21.04
N ALA A 41 15.57 20.16 -20.86
CA ALA A 41 16.67 19.72 -21.71
C ALA A 41 16.18 19.36 -23.12
N LEU A 42 15.03 18.69 -23.25
CA LEU A 42 14.41 18.41 -24.55
C LEU A 42 14.07 19.71 -25.29
N ILE A 43 13.49 20.70 -24.60
CA ILE A 43 13.21 22.02 -25.17
C ILE A 43 14.50 22.71 -25.63
N ALA A 44 15.57 22.67 -24.84
CA ALA A 44 16.90 23.21 -25.19
C ALA A 44 17.42 22.74 -26.54
N ASN A 45 17.13 21.47 -26.85
CA ASN A 45 17.57 20.78 -28.05
C ASN A 45 16.55 20.89 -29.21
N GLY A 46 15.51 21.72 -29.06
CA GLY A 46 14.49 21.96 -30.08
C GLY A 46 13.49 20.82 -30.25
N VAL A 47 13.35 19.92 -29.26
CA VAL A 47 12.39 18.82 -29.30
C VAL A 47 11.00 19.34 -28.95
N LYS A 48 10.11 19.42 -29.95
CA LYS A 48 8.70 19.83 -29.76
C LYS A 48 7.76 18.64 -29.54
N LEU A 49 8.04 17.50 -30.17
CA LEU A 49 7.23 16.29 -30.11
C LEU A 49 7.79 15.35 -29.05
N VAL A 50 7.02 15.07 -28.00
CA VAL A 50 7.44 14.22 -26.88
C VAL A 50 6.58 12.96 -26.71
N GLY A 51 5.35 12.98 -27.22
CA GLY A 51 4.42 11.86 -27.08
C GLY A 51 3.33 11.83 -28.13
N ARG A 52 2.46 10.82 -28.00
CA ARG A 52 1.26 10.62 -28.81
C ARG A 52 0.06 10.49 -27.90
N SER A 53 -1.06 11.07 -28.32
CA SER A 53 -2.29 11.05 -27.53
C SER A 53 -2.84 9.64 -27.37
N PHE A 54 -3.54 9.38 -26.26
CA PHE A 54 -3.97 8.06 -25.83
C PHE A 54 -4.85 7.31 -26.84
N LYS A 55 -5.85 8.01 -27.41
CA LYS A 55 -6.90 7.43 -28.26
C LYS A 55 -6.67 7.74 -29.74
N TYR A 56 -6.34 9.00 -30.03
CA TYR A 56 -6.25 9.50 -31.39
C TYR A 56 -4.84 9.45 -31.99
N HIS A 57 -3.80 9.13 -31.21
CA HIS A 57 -2.40 9.18 -31.63
C HIS A 57 -1.99 10.55 -32.23
N ARG A 58 -2.61 11.62 -31.74
CA ARG A 58 -2.28 12.98 -32.15
C ARG A 58 -0.89 13.36 -31.61
N PRO A 59 -0.09 14.13 -32.35
CA PRO A 59 1.20 14.61 -31.86
C PRO A 59 1.02 15.43 -30.58
N ARG A 60 1.79 15.14 -29.52
CA ARG A 60 1.76 15.90 -28.26
C ARG A 60 3.12 16.49 -27.90
N GLY A 61 3.09 17.74 -27.47
CA GLY A 61 4.22 18.47 -26.92
C GLY A 61 4.11 18.67 -25.41
N ILE A 62 5.15 19.21 -24.80
CA ILE A 62 5.16 19.64 -23.40
C ILE A 62 4.15 20.77 -23.21
N LEU A 63 3.27 20.66 -22.21
CA LEU A 63 2.20 21.64 -21.97
C LEU A 63 2.49 22.55 -20.77
N THR A 64 3.16 22.01 -19.75
CA THR A 64 3.32 22.61 -18.42
C THR A 64 4.79 22.53 -17.96
N ALA A 65 5.09 22.86 -16.69
CA ALA A 65 6.45 22.81 -16.15
C ALA A 65 6.56 22.14 -14.76
N GLY A 66 5.46 21.58 -14.22
CA GLY A 66 5.43 20.92 -12.92
C GLY A 66 4.78 19.54 -12.92
N SER A 67 4.26 19.13 -11.75
CA SER A 67 3.63 17.82 -11.53
C SER A 67 2.23 17.70 -12.16
N GLU A 68 1.70 18.79 -12.70
CA GLU A 68 0.45 18.91 -13.45
C GLU A 68 0.53 18.49 -14.93
N GLU A 69 1.72 18.13 -15.44
CA GLU A 69 1.93 17.77 -16.84
C GLU A 69 1.09 16.57 -17.31
N PRO A 70 0.24 16.73 -18.35
CA PRO A 70 -0.59 15.66 -18.88
C PRO A 70 -0.02 14.98 -20.14
N ASN A 71 0.89 15.61 -20.89
CA ASN A 71 1.33 15.14 -22.21
C ASN A 71 2.69 14.44 -22.17
N ALA A 72 3.70 15.07 -21.55
CA ALA A 72 5.09 14.65 -21.61
C ALA A 72 5.41 13.48 -20.65
N LEU A 73 4.72 12.37 -20.85
CA LEU A 73 4.91 11.12 -20.12
C LEU A 73 5.92 10.21 -20.84
N VAL A 74 6.94 9.75 -20.12
CA VAL A 74 8.03 8.93 -20.65
C VAL A 74 8.21 7.65 -19.84
N GLU A 75 8.76 6.63 -20.49
CA GLU A 75 9.41 5.52 -19.79
C GLU A 75 10.83 5.94 -19.45
N LEU A 76 11.20 5.91 -18.17
CA LEU A 76 12.58 6.13 -17.72
C LEU A 76 13.28 4.79 -17.46
N ARG A 77 14.61 4.81 -17.62
CA ARG A 77 15.52 3.70 -17.33
C ARG A 77 15.19 2.44 -18.13
N THR A 78 15.92 1.35 -17.88
CA THR A 78 15.79 0.08 -18.59
C THR A 78 15.84 -1.12 -17.64
N GLY A 79 15.61 -2.32 -18.18
CA GLY A 79 15.63 -3.56 -17.40
C GLY A 79 14.65 -3.56 -16.23
N ALA A 80 15.10 -4.04 -15.08
CA ALA A 80 14.29 -4.14 -13.87
C ALA A 80 13.92 -2.80 -13.22
N ARG A 81 14.63 -1.73 -13.58
CA ARG A 81 14.42 -0.35 -13.07
C ARG A 81 13.51 0.49 -13.96
N ARG A 82 12.95 -0.09 -15.03
CA ARG A 82 12.06 0.63 -15.96
C ARG A 82 10.87 1.22 -15.21
N GLU A 83 10.65 2.51 -15.39
CA GLU A 83 9.57 3.26 -14.76
C GLU A 83 8.65 3.89 -15.82
N PRO A 84 7.40 3.42 -15.93
CA PRO A 84 6.44 3.98 -16.88
C PRO A 84 5.78 5.26 -16.34
N ASN A 85 5.29 6.08 -17.27
CA ASN A 85 4.45 7.26 -17.01
C ASN A 85 5.13 8.34 -16.15
N THR A 86 6.46 8.43 -16.21
CA THR A 86 7.18 9.51 -15.52
C THR A 86 6.96 10.82 -16.27
N LYS A 87 6.67 11.89 -15.54
CA LYS A 87 6.53 13.24 -16.11
C LYS A 87 7.90 13.82 -16.37
N ALA A 88 8.20 14.10 -17.64
CA ALA A 88 9.48 14.69 -18.04
C ALA A 88 9.74 16.06 -17.38
N THR A 89 8.68 16.77 -16.98
CA THR A 89 8.73 18.07 -16.29
C THR A 89 9.25 17.98 -14.86
N THR A 90 9.17 16.80 -14.23
CA THR A 90 9.61 16.58 -12.84
C THR A 90 10.79 15.62 -12.73
N ALA A 91 11.23 15.03 -13.84
CA ALA A 91 12.40 14.16 -13.89
C ALA A 91 13.67 15.02 -13.95
N GLU A 92 14.39 15.11 -12.84
CA GLU A 92 15.73 15.73 -12.78
C GLU A 92 16.68 15.03 -13.76
N LEU A 93 17.42 15.82 -14.53
CA LEU A 93 18.39 15.30 -15.47
C LEU A 93 19.64 14.82 -14.71
N TYR A 94 20.12 13.63 -15.05
CA TYR A 94 21.42 13.10 -14.62
C TYR A 94 22.19 12.56 -15.82
N ASP A 95 23.52 12.47 -15.69
CA ASP A 95 24.36 11.98 -16.77
C ASP A 95 24.04 10.50 -17.08
N GLY A 96 23.86 10.20 -18.36
CA GLY A 96 23.46 8.88 -18.83
C GLY A 96 21.96 8.57 -18.71
N LEU A 97 21.10 9.54 -18.37
CA LEU A 97 19.65 9.32 -18.32
C LEU A 97 19.13 8.76 -19.65
N GLU A 98 18.35 7.69 -19.60
CA GLU A 98 17.69 7.09 -20.76
C GLU A 98 16.16 7.17 -20.60
N ALA A 99 15.51 7.75 -21.61
CA ALA A 99 14.07 7.93 -21.67
C ALA A 99 13.50 7.52 -23.04
N ALA A 100 12.27 7.01 -23.05
CA ALA A 100 11.54 6.67 -24.28
C ALA A 100 10.13 7.26 -24.27
N SER A 101 9.66 7.69 -25.44
CA SER A 101 8.27 8.12 -25.61
C SER A 101 7.31 6.94 -25.58
N GLN A 102 6.10 7.19 -25.09
CA GLN A 102 5.06 6.18 -24.89
C GLN A 102 3.98 6.24 -25.98
N ASN A 103 3.21 5.16 -26.09
CA ASN A 103 2.04 5.04 -26.99
C ASN A 103 2.31 5.38 -28.47
N ARG A 104 3.38 4.84 -29.06
CA ARG A 104 3.79 5.10 -30.47
C ARG A 104 4.20 3.84 -31.21
N TRP A 105 3.95 3.78 -32.54
CA TRP A 105 4.48 2.68 -33.37
C TRP A 105 4.65 3.04 -34.87
N PRO A 106 5.79 2.72 -35.53
CA PRO A 106 7.02 2.18 -34.95
C PRO A 106 7.85 3.23 -34.22
N SER A 107 7.68 4.53 -34.52
CA SER A 107 8.45 5.61 -33.91
C SER A 107 7.57 6.82 -33.59
N LEU A 108 8.03 7.69 -32.68
CA LEU A 108 7.28 8.88 -32.31
C LEU A 108 6.96 9.78 -33.51
N ARG A 109 7.90 9.94 -34.45
CA ARG A 109 7.74 10.79 -35.65
C ARG A 109 6.93 10.12 -36.76
N HIS A 110 7.06 8.82 -36.92
CA HIS A 110 6.34 7.99 -37.91
C HIS A 110 5.44 7.01 -37.16
N ASP A 111 4.29 7.51 -36.70
CA ASP A 111 3.31 6.71 -35.96
C ASP A 111 2.18 6.28 -36.90
N LEU A 112 2.11 4.99 -37.22
CA LEU A 112 1.12 4.40 -38.12
C LEU A 112 -0.27 4.35 -37.47
N MET A 113 -0.35 4.37 -36.14
CA MET A 113 -1.63 4.45 -35.42
C MET A 113 -2.28 5.84 -35.54
N ALA A 114 -1.60 6.84 -36.09
CA ALA A 114 -2.20 8.13 -36.44
C ALA A 114 -3.38 8.01 -37.42
N VAL A 115 -3.50 6.88 -38.14
CA VAL A 115 -4.68 6.55 -38.97
C VAL A 115 -5.99 6.56 -38.18
N ASN A 116 -5.94 6.33 -36.85
CA ASN A 116 -7.11 6.40 -35.97
C ASN A 116 -7.84 7.75 -36.06
N GLN A 117 -7.16 8.83 -36.47
CA GLN A 117 -7.77 10.14 -36.65
C GLN A 117 -8.85 10.15 -37.75
N LEU A 118 -8.69 9.32 -38.81
CA LEU A 118 -9.68 9.18 -39.88
C LEU A 118 -11.00 8.55 -39.37
N PHE A 119 -10.91 7.73 -38.33
CA PHE A 119 -12.05 7.07 -37.70
C PHE A 119 -12.52 7.79 -36.42
N SER A 120 -12.01 8.99 -36.16
CA SER A 120 -12.33 9.74 -34.94
C SER A 120 -13.82 10.04 -34.69
N PRO A 121 -14.72 10.14 -35.69
CA PRO A 121 -16.17 10.25 -35.45
C PRO A 121 -16.80 9.01 -34.80
N ILE A 122 -16.16 7.84 -34.93
CA ILE A 122 -16.64 6.58 -34.35
C ILE A 122 -16.14 6.43 -32.91
N PHE A 123 -14.93 6.92 -32.65
CA PHE A 123 -14.31 6.92 -31.33
C PHE A 123 -14.83 8.06 -30.46
N VAL A 124 -16.13 8.06 -30.13
CA VAL A 124 -16.74 8.98 -29.15
C VAL A 124 -16.61 8.44 -27.72
N ALA A 125 -16.92 9.24 -26.70
CA ALA A 125 -17.07 8.76 -25.32
C ALA A 125 -18.06 7.57 -25.25
N GLY A 126 -17.74 6.57 -24.41
CA GLY A 126 -18.57 5.36 -24.25
C GLY A 126 -18.57 4.35 -25.41
N PHE A 127 -17.88 4.61 -26.53
CA PHE A 127 -17.88 3.74 -27.72
C PHE A 127 -17.55 2.26 -27.42
N TYR A 128 -16.49 2.01 -26.66
CA TYR A 128 -16.02 0.64 -26.39
C TYR A 128 -17.03 -0.18 -25.57
N TYR A 129 -17.71 0.44 -24.61
CA TYR A 129 -18.79 -0.21 -23.84
C TYR A 129 -19.98 -0.57 -24.72
N LYS A 130 -20.29 0.27 -25.73
CA LYS A 130 -21.43 0.09 -26.63
C LYS A 130 -21.17 -0.95 -27.72
N THR A 131 -19.91 -1.15 -28.13
CA THR A 131 -19.57 -1.93 -29.33
C THR A 131 -18.87 -3.26 -29.05
N PHE A 132 -18.00 -3.35 -28.02
CA PHE A 132 -17.09 -4.50 -27.89
C PHE A 132 -17.38 -5.43 -26.70
N MET A 133 -18.34 -5.10 -25.82
CA MET A 133 -18.65 -5.94 -24.65
C MET A 133 -19.38 -7.25 -24.99
N TRP A 134 -19.81 -7.44 -26.24
CA TRP A 134 -20.49 -8.65 -26.69
C TRP A 134 -19.91 -9.13 -28.02
N PRO A 135 -19.66 -10.44 -28.20
CA PRO A 135 -19.74 -11.52 -27.21
C PRO A 135 -18.57 -11.51 -26.21
N ALA A 136 -18.81 -11.91 -24.96
CA ALA A 136 -17.80 -11.90 -23.88
C ALA A 136 -16.50 -12.64 -24.23
N LYS A 137 -16.58 -13.80 -24.90
CA LYS A 137 -15.40 -14.56 -25.35
C LYS A 137 -14.51 -13.77 -26.30
N PHE A 138 -15.09 -12.91 -27.13
CA PHE A 138 -14.34 -12.12 -28.11
C PHE A 138 -13.73 -10.86 -27.47
N TRP A 139 -14.40 -10.31 -26.44
CA TRP A 139 -13.83 -9.27 -25.59
C TRP A 139 -12.52 -9.76 -24.96
N GLU A 140 -12.55 -10.89 -24.25
CA GLU A 140 -11.36 -11.43 -23.54
C GLU A 140 -10.25 -11.87 -24.51
N ALA A 141 -10.61 -12.53 -25.61
CA ALA A 141 -9.62 -13.15 -26.50
C ALA A 141 -9.01 -12.19 -27.53
N ILE A 142 -9.75 -11.15 -27.98
CA ILE A 142 -9.36 -10.34 -29.15
C ILE A 142 -9.44 -8.85 -28.89
N TYR A 143 -10.60 -8.33 -28.47
CA TYR A 143 -10.77 -6.87 -28.34
C TYR A 143 -9.94 -6.29 -27.20
N GLU A 144 -10.00 -6.88 -26.01
CA GLU A 144 -9.27 -6.39 -24.84
C GLU A 144 -7.74 -6.41 -25.05
N PRO A 145 -7.10 -7.51 -25.51
CA PRO A 145 -5.66 -7.51 -25.77
C PRO A 145 -5.25 -6.47 -26.83
N ALA A 146 -6.02 -6.33 -27.91
CA ALA A 146 -5.73 -5.37 -28.97
C ALA A 146 -5.88 -3.92 -28.48
N ILE A 147 -6.97 -3.61 -27.76
CA ILE A 147 -7.22 -2.29 -27.17
C ILE A 147 -6.15 -1.97 -26.13
N ARG A 148 -5.79 -2.89 -25.22
CA ARG A 148 -4.72 -2.65 -24.24
C ARG A 148 -3.36 -2.39 -24.88
N ARG A 149 -3.07 -3.02 -26.02
CA ARG A 149 -1.84 -2.78 -26.78
C ARG A 149 -1.86 -1.42 -27.50
N ALA A 150 -3.01 -0.98 -27.98
CA ALA A 150 -3.17 0.27 -28.75
C ALA A 150 -3.48 1.51 -27.87
N ALA A 151 -4.03 1.31 -26.67
CA ALA A 151 -4.45 2.33 -25.73
C ALA A 151 -3.74 2.16 -24.37
N GLY A 152 -2.49 1.69 -24.39
CA GLY A 152 -1.62 1.62 -23.21
C GLY A 152 -0.57 2.74 -23.27
N LEU A 153 -0.32 3.42 -22.16
CA LEU A 153 0.80 4.37 -22.05
C LEU A 153 2.11 3.61 -21.82
N GLY A 154 2.75 3.75 -20.64
CA GLY A 154 4.00 3.07 -20.33
C GLY A 154 3.84 1.61 -19.90
N ARG A 155 4.94 0.85 -19.99
CA ARG A 155 5.05 -0.57 -19.62
C ARG A 155 5.89 -0.77 -18.36
N ALA A 156 5.38 -1.58 -17.45
CA ALA A 156 6.17 -2.05 -16.31
C ALA A 156 7.32 -2.98 -16.76
N ALA A 157 8.35 -3.14 -15.92
CA ALA A 157 9.52 -3.99 -16.21
C ALA A 157 9.19 -5.49 -16.32
N GLY A 158 8.21 -5.99 -15.55
CA GLY A 158 7.93 -7.42 -15.40
C GLY A 158 9.02 -8.21 -14.65
N LEU A 159 10.02 -7.52 -14.12
CA LEU A 159 11.13 -8.07 -13.32
C LEU A 159 11.03 -7.54 -11.88
N ALA A 160 11.68 -8.23 -10.95
CA ALA A 160 11.76 -7.79 -9.55
C ALA A 160 12.51 -6.46 -9.44
N ASP A 161 11.94 -5.50 -8.71
CA ASP A 161 12.56 -4.21 -8.47
C ASP A 161 13.84 -4.36 -7.60
N PRO A 162 15.03 -3.99 -8.13
CA PRO A 162 16.28 -4.11 -7.40
C PRO A 162 16.47 -2.99 -6.36
N ASP A 163 15.58 -2.01 -6.29
CA ASP A 163 15.71 -0.91 -5.34
C ASP A 163 15.25 -1.25 -3.92
N HIS A 164 15.90 -0.54 -2.98
CA HIS A 164 15.50 -0.51 -1.59
C HIS A 164 14.68 0.75 -1.29
N TYR A 165 13.76 0.59 -0.36
CA TYR A 165 12.84 1.62 0.09
C TYR A 165 12.76 1.56 1.61
N ASP A 166 12.57 2.70 2.26
CA ASP A 166 12.36 2.75 3.69
C ASP A 166 11.11 3.56 4.06
N LYS A 167 10.80 3.50 5.35
CA LYS A 167 9.73 4.26 5.98
C LYS A 167 10.34 5.06 7.12
N ALA A 168 9.89 6.29 7.27
CA ALA A 168 10.32 7.16 8.35
C ALA A 168 9.14 7.86 9.02
N TRP A 169 9.35 8.24 10.28
CA TRP A 169 8.34 8.87 11.12
C TRP A 169 8.90 10.19 11.66
N ALA A 170 8.12 11.26 11.57
CA ALA A 170 8.50 12.56 12.10
C ALA A 170 7.33 13.19 12.86
N HIS A 171 7.67 14.05 13.81
CA HIS A 171 6.71 14.91 14.51
C HIS A 171 7.19 16.36 14.39
N CYS A 172 6.27 17.29 14.18
CA CYS A 172 6.56 18.72 14.19
C CYS A 172 5.42 19.53 14.82
N ASP A 173 5.72 20.77 15.18
CA ASP A 173 4.74 21.73 15.65
C ASP A 173 4.03 22.37 14.45
N VAL A 174 4.77 22.70 13.39
CA VAL A 174 4.23 23.26 12.13
C VAL A 174 4.75 22.47 10.92
N LEU A 175 3.85 21.97 10.08
CA LEU A 175 4.16 21.37 8.78
C LEU A 175 3.76 22.31 7.64
N ILE A 176 4.66 22.57 6.70
CA ILE A 176 4.41 23.49 5.58
C ILE A 176 4.54 22.75 4.26
N ALA A 177 3.51 22.86 3.41
CA ALA A 177 3.45 22.26 2.08
C ALA A 177 3.75 23.31 1.01
N GLY A 178 4.92 23.26 0.39
CA GLY A 178 5.38 24.18 -0.66
C GLY A 178 6.30 25.27 -0.13
N SER A 179 7.34 25.58 -0.90
CA SER A 179 8.39 26.57 -0.61
C SER A 179 8.29 27.83 -1.49
N GLY A 180 7.10 28.14 -2.01
CA GLY A 180 6.82 29.42 -2.64
C GLY A 180 6.94 30.60 -1.66
N PRO A 181 6.64 31.84 -2.09
CA PRO A 181 6.75 33.03 -1.24
C PRO A 181 5.99 32.88 0.08
N ALA A 182 4.75 32.38 0.03
CA ALA A 182 3.96 32.12 1.23
C ALA A 182 4.58 31.05 2.14
N GLY A 183 5.14 29.98 1.57
CA GLY A 183 5.75 28.88 2.32
C GLY A 183 7.04 29.28 3.02
N LEU A 184 7.92 30.03 2.33
CA LEU A 184 9.16 30.56 2.91
C LEU A 184 8.85 31.59 4.01
N ALA A 185 7.90 32.49 3.79
CA ALA A 185 7.48 33.43 4.82
C ALA A 185 6.87 32.72 6.05
N ALA A 186 6.08 31.66 5.84
CA ALA A 186 5.54 30.85 6.92
C ALA A 186 6.61 30.09 7.71
N ALA A 187 7.59 29.50 7.01
CA ALA A 187 8.70 28.77 7.62
C ALA A 187 9.59 29.70 8.45
N LEU A 188 9.88 30.89 7.91
CA LEU A 188 10.63 31.93 8.61
C LEU A 188 9.93 32.38 9.90
N ALA A 189 8.64 32.72 9.81
CA ALA A 189 7.86 33.18 10.95
C ALA A 189 7.74 32.12 12.06
N SER A 190 7.40 30.88 11.67
CA SER A 190 7.22 29.78 12.62
C SER A 190 8.56 29.32 13.24
N GLY A 191 9.62 29.26 12.44
CA GLY A 191 10.97 28.92 12.91
C GLY A 191 11.53 29.96 13.88
N ARG A 192 11.42 31.26 13.56
CA ARG A 192 11.81 32.36 14.47
C ARG A 192 11.02 32.37 15.78
N SER A 193 9.79 31.89 15.74
CA SER A 193 8.95 31.74 16.93
C SER A 193 9.38 30.57 17.84
N GLY A 194 10.36 29.76 17.40
CA GLY A 194 10.90 28.62 18.14
C GLY A 194 10.09 27.33 18.01
N ALA A 195 9.23 27.22 16.99
CA ALA A 195 8.49 25.99 16.72
C ALA A 195 9.37 24.96 16.00
N ARG A 196 9.10 23.66 16.18
CA ARG A 196 9.66 22.64 15.28
C ARG A 196 8.92 22.65 13.96
N VAL A 197 9.62 22.99 12.89
CA VAL A 197 9.05 23.19 11.56
C VAL A 197 9.56 22.14 10.60
N ILE A 198 8.67 21.57 9.79
CA ILE A 198 9.05 20.81 8.60
C ILE A 198 8.50 21.54 7.38
N LEU A 199 9.38 21.94 6.46
CA LEU A 199 9.04 22.54 5.18
C LEU A 199 9.26 21.50 4.07
N CYS A 200 8.18 21.03 3.44
CA CYS A 200 8.24 20.09 2.33
C CYS A 200 8.08 20.83 1.00
N GLU A 201 8.94 20.55 0.03
CA GLU A 201 8.85 21.05 -1.34
C GLU A 201 8.92 19.86 -2.30
N GLU A 202 7.99 19.78 -3.26
CA GLU A 202 8.05 18.71 -4.25
C GLU A 202 9.22 18.91 -5.21
N ASP A 203 9.52 20.14 -5.58
CA ASP A 203 10.65 20.48 -6.45
C ASP A 203 12.01 20.18 -5.77
N PHE A 204 13.05 20.03 -6.58
CA PHE A 204 14.43 19.95 -6.12
C PHE A 204 15.01 21.33 -5.77
N ALA A 205 14.45 22.41 -6.33
CA ALA A 205 14.81 23.78 -6.01
C ALA A 205 13.72 24.47 -5.18
N LEU A 206 14.14 25.23 -4.17
CA LEU A 206 13.24 25.93 -3.24
C LEU A 206 12.94 27.35 -3.74
N GLY A 207 11.70 27.82 -3.59
CA GLY A 207 11.27 29.17 -4.01
C GLY A 207 9.97 29.19 -4.82
N GLY A 208 9.48 28.03 -5.26
CA GLY A 208 8.26 27.92 -6.05
C GLY A 208 8.27 28.82 -7.29
N ARG A 209 7.18 29.56 -7.53
CA ARG A 209 7.05 30.45 -8.70
C ARG A 209 8.09 31.58 -8.76
N LEU A 210 8.71 31.98 -7.64
CA LEU A 210 9.76 33.01 -7.65
C LEU A 210 10.97 32.61 -8.51
N LEU A 211 11.20 31.31 -8.69
CA LEU A 211 12.27 30.78 -9.54
C LEU A 211 12.08 31.10 -11.03
N ALA A 212 10.85 31.44 -11.43
CA ALA A 212 10.50 31.81 -12.80
C ALA A 212 10.03 33.26 -12.91
N ASP A 213 9.14 33.70 -12.01
CA ASP A 213 8.48 35.00 -12.09
C ASP A 213 9.34 36.14 -11.53
N GLY A 214 10.35 35.84 -10.71
CA GLY A 214 11.21 36.84 -10.09
C GLY A 214 10.45 37.76 -9.13
N GLY A 215 10.75 39.07 -9.19
CA GLY A 215 10.19 40.10 -8.32
C GLY A 215 11.23 40.76 -7.42
N THR A 216 10.79 41.78 -6.66
CA THR A 216 11.60 42.49 -5.66
C THR A 216 10.94 42.30 -4.29
N ILE A 217 11.70 41.81 -3.32
CA ILE A 217 11.24 41.55 -1.94
C ILE A 217 12.24 42.20 -1.00
N ASP A 218 11.75 43.01 -0.03
CA ASP A 218 12.59 43.78 0.89
C ASP A 218 13.65 44.64 0.17
N GLY A 219 13.29 45.18 -1.00
CA GLY A 219 14.16 46.02 -1.83
C GLY A 219 15.27 45.28 -2.59
N VAL A 220 15.32 43.95 -2.54
CA VAL A 220 16.31 43.13 -3.27
C VAL A 220 15.64 42.18 -4.26
N PRO A 221 16.36 41.72 -5.31
CA PRO A 221 15.82 40.73 -6.24
C PRO A 221 15.41 39.42 -5.56
N ALA A 222 14.33 38.78 -6.04
CA ALA A 222 13.78 37.56 -5.44
C ALA A 222 14.81 36.43 -5.27
N ALA A 223 15.73 36.23 -6.21
CA ALA A 223 16.78 35.22 -6.10
C ALA A 223 17.73 35.47 -4.91
N GLU A 224 18.07 36.73 -4.65
CA GLU A 224 18.89 37.13 -3.49
C GLU A 224 18.10 36.96 -2.19
N TRP A 225 16.82 37.33 -2.19
CA TRP A 225 15.93 37.13 -1.04
C TRP A 225 15.75 35.66 -0.67
N ILE A 226 15.53 34.78 -1.65
CA ILE A 226 15.42 33.32 -1.45
C ILE A 226 16.70 32.80 -0.79
N SER A 227 17.87 33.13 -1.34
CA SER A 227 19.16 32.69 -0.82
C SER A 227 19.36 33.10 0.64
N ARG A 228 19.10 34.37 0.98
CA ARG A 228 19.17 34.88 2.36
C ARG A 228 18.19 34.19 3.29
N THR A 229 16.94 34.05 2.87
CA THR A 229 15.87 33.45 3.67
C THR A 229 16.14 31.98 3.94
N LEU A 230 16.60 31.22 2.95
CA LEU A 230 16.97 29.82 3.11
C LEU A 230 18.18 29.64 4.03
N ALA A 231 19.19 30.52 3.90
CA ALA A 231 20.35 30.50 4.81
C ALA A 231 19.92 30.75 6.27
N GLU A 232 18.99 31.68 6.49
CA GLU A 232 18.44 31.94 7.82
C GLU A 232 17.63 30.73 8.32
N ILE A 233 16.68 30.23 7.52
CA ILE A 233 15.85 29.07 7.90
C ILE A 233 16.74 27.87 8.26
N ALA A 234 17.78 27.60 7.47
CA ALA A 234 18.72 26.51 7.73
C ALA A 234 19.57 26.71 9.00
N SER A 235 19.73 27.95 9.46
CA SER A 235 20.42 28.26 10.73
C SER A 235 19.55 28.05 11.97
N LEU A 236 18.23 27.91 11.80
CA LEU A 236 17.30 27.68 12.90
C LEU A 236 17.34 26.20 13.32
N PRO A 237 17.58 25.89 14.61
CA PRO A 237 17.90 24.53 15.06
C PRO A 237 16.75 23.54 14.91
N ASP A 238 15.51 24.03 14.95
CA ASP A 238 14.29 23.23 14.96
C ASP A 238 13.55 23.25 13.61
N VAL A 239 14.20 23.73 12.54
CA VAL A 239 13.61 23.74 11.20
C VAL A 239 14.26 22.70 10.30
N ARG A 240 13.45 21.83 9.70
CA ARG A 240 13.87 20.86 8.69
C ARG A 240 13.32 21.24 7.32
N ILE A 241 14.21 21.44 6.37
CA ILE A 241 13.86 21.64 4.96
C ILE A 241 13.96 20.29 4.24
N MET A 242 12.91 19.93 3.52
CA MET A 242 12.79 18.66 2.79
C MET A 242 12.45 18.96 1.32
N PRO A 243 13.46 19.25 0.46
CA PRO A 243 13.23 19.31 -0.98
C PRO A 243 12.92 17.90 -1.52
N ARG A 244 12.46 17.79 -2.77
CA ARG A 244 12.10 16.52 -3.41
C ARG A 244 11.08 15.70 -2.62
N THR A 245 10.29 16.35 -1.76
CA THR A 245 9.36 15.73 -0.83
C THR A 245 7.95 16.25 -1.06
N THR A 246 7.09 15.40 -1.62
CA THR A 246 5.69 15.76 -1.87
C THR A 246 4.81 15.27 -0.73
N LEU A 247 4.07 16.18 -0.07
CA LEU A 247 2.94 15.79 0.76
C LEU A 247 1.82 15.26 -0.14
N PHE A 248 1.49 13.98 -0.01
CA PHE A 248 0.51 13.35 -0.89
C PHE A 248 -0.83 13.04 -0.21
N GLY A 249 -0.89 13.06 1.13
CA GLY A 249 -2.06 12.64 1.89
C GLY A 249 -2.21 13.33 3.24
N VAL A 250 -3.46 13.55 3.67
CA VAL A 250 -3.84 14.02 5.01
C VAL A 250 -4.79 12.97 5.60
N TYR A 251 -4.54 12.61 6.85
CA TYR A 251 -5.23 11.57 7.60
C TYR A 251 -5.57 12.05 9.01
N ASP A 252 -6.34 11.25 9.74
CA ASP A 252 -6.79 11.56 11.10
C ASP A 252 -5.64 11.84 12.08
N GLY A 253 -5.94 12.65 13.10
CA GLY A 253 -4.99 12.99 14.18
C GLY A 253 -3.82 13.88 13.75
N GLY A 254 -3.98 14.68 12.69
CA GLY A 254 -2.90 15.52 12.17
C GLY A 254 -1.77 14.71 11.54
N THR A 255 -2.10 13.57 10.93
CA THR A 255 -1.14 12.67 10.28
C THR A 255 -1.08 12.95 8.78
N TYR A 256 0.12 13.03 8.22
CA TYR A 256 0.39 13.33 6.82
C TYR A 256 1.26 12.25 6.20
N GLY A 257 0.95 11.89 4.95
CA GLY A 257 1.80 11.06 4.12
C GLY A 257 2.66 11.94 3.21
N ALA A 258 3.98 11.73 3.23
CA ALA A 258 4.90 12.37 2.29
C ALA A 258 5.78 11.34 1.58
N ILE A 259 6.17 11.64 0.35
CA ILE A 259 7.11 10.82 -0.43
C ILE A 259 8.35 11.66 -0.72
N GLU A 260 9.50 11.23 -0.21
CA GLU A 260 10.80 11.82 -0.49
C GLU A 260 11.50 11.02 -1.59
N ARG A 261 11.88 11.69 -2.67
CA ARG A 261 12.72 11.14 -3.74
C ARG A 261 14.18 11.33 -3.37
N VAL A 262 14.75 10.33 -2.72
CA VAL A 262 16.12 10.39 -2.17
C VAL A 262 17.15 10.30 -3.29
N ASN A 263 17.02 9.32 -4.18
CA ASN A 263 18.02 9.01 -5.21
C ASN A 263 17.43 8.83 -6.62
N ASP A 264 16.20 9.30 -6.88
CA ASP A 264 15.61 9.25 -8.23
C ASP A 264 16.37 10.11 -9.26
N HIS A 265 17.09 11.13 -8.79
CA HIS A 265 17.94 12.01 -9.60
C HIS A 265 19.32 11.42 -9.91
N LEU A 266 19.54 10.13 -9.61
CA LEU A 266 20.77 9.40 -9.93
C LEU A 266 20.47 8.22 -10.87
N PRO A 267 21.48 7.71 -11.62
CA PRO A 267 21.33 6.50 -12.44
C PRO A 267 20.88 5.28 -11.62
N SER A 268 21.44 5.13 -10.43
CA SER A 268 21.08 4.11 -9.44
C SER A 268 21.36 4.66 -8.03
N PRO A 269 20.58 4.26 -7.01
CA PRO A 269 20.91 4.58 -5.63
C PRO A 269 22.30 4.05 -5.26
N PRO A 270 23.10 4.80 -4.49
CA PRO A 270 24.34 4.30 -3.90
C PRO A 270 24.10 3.08 -3.01
N GLU A 271 25.16 2.31 -2.74
CA GLU A 271 25.09 1.16 -1.85
C GLU A 271 24.51 1.55 -0.47
N HIS A 272 23.63 0.70 0.06
CA HIS A 272 22.90 0.90 1.31
C HIS A 272 22.00 2.14 1.39
N GLN A 273 21.80 2.86 0.28
CA GLN A 273 20.83 3.95 0.22
C GLN A 273 19.52 3.51 -0.44
N VAL A 274 18.44 4.14 0.01
CA VAL A 274 17.12 3.92 -0.55
C VAL A 274 16.90 4.79 -1.78
N ARG A 275 16.06 4.31 -2.69
CA ARG A 275 15.60 5.13 -3.82
C ARG A 275 14.63 6.22 -3.34
N GLN A 276 13.61 5.80 -2.59
CA GLN A 276 12.55 6.67 -2.06
C GLN A 276 12.24 6.31 -0.61
N ARG A 277 11.76 7.31 0.13
CA ARG A 277 11.36 7.18 1.53
C ARG A 277 9.92 7.62 1.74
N LEU A 278 9.11 6.72 2.30
CA LEU A 278 7.75 7.04 2.72
C LEU A 278 7.76 7.64 4.13
N TRP A 279 7.31 8.88 4.27
CA TRP A 279 7.20 9.55 5.55
C TRP A 279 5.77 9.51 6.09
N ARG A 280 5.64 9.17 7.38
CA ARG A 280 4.49 9.51 8.21
C ARG A 280 4.86 10.68 9.11
N ILE A 281 4.28 11.85 8.85
CA ILE A 281 4.55 13.07 9.63
C ILE A 281 3.32 13.39 10.47
N VAL A 282 3.49 13.58 11.78
CA VAL A 282 2.41 14.02 12.68
C VAL A 282 2.67 15.48 13.07
N ALA A 283 1.74 16.38 12.75
CA ALA A 283 1.90 17.81 12.98
C ALA A 283 0.76 18.39 13.83
N LYS A 284 1.09 19.28 14.79
CA LYS A 284 0.07 20.01 15.56
C LYS A 284 -0.72 20.99 14.68
N ARG A 285 -0.01 21.68 13.79
CA ARG A 285 -0.56 22.62 12.80
C ARG A 285 0.06 22.39 11.43
N SER A 286 -0.69 22.69 10.38
CA SER A 286 -0.17 22.65 9.01
C SER A 286 -0.61 23.83 8.17
N ILE A 287 0.23 24.18 7.21
CA ILE A 287 0.03 25.30 6.28
C ILE A 287 0.20 24.78 4.86
N VAL A 288 -0.85 24.89 4.06
CA VAL A 288 -0.82 24.59 2.63
C VAL A 288 -0.45 25.85 1.88
N ALA A 289 0.80 25.93 1.43
CA ALA A 289 1.36 26.97 0.59
C ALA A 289 1.71 26.43 -0.83
N ALA A 290 0.92 25.46 -1.30
CA ALA A 290 1.14 24.70 -2.53
C ALA A 290 0.85 25.49 -3.83
N GLY A 291 0.56 26.78 -3.72
CA GLY A 291 0.32 27.67 -4.86
C GLY A 291 -0.99 27.40 -5.61
N ALA A 292 -0.99 27.77 -6.90
CA ALA A 292 -2.09 27.59 -7.82
C ALA A 292 -1.54 27.09 -9.17
N ILE A 293 -2.35 26.31 -9.88
CA ILE A 293 -2.03 25.73 -11.19
C ILE A 293 -2.70 26.58 -12.29
N GLU A 294 -1.95 26.98 -13.32
CA GLU A 294 -2.54 27.70 -14.46
C GLU A 294 -3.45 26.77 -15.25
N ARG A 295 -4.61 27.28 -15.67
CA ARG A 295 -5.60 26.51 -16.43
C ARG A 295 -5.58 26.87 -17.91
N PRO A 296 -5.86 25.90 -18.80
CA PRO A 296 -5.96 26.15 -20.23
C PRO A 296 -7.25 26.90 -20.59
N VAL A 297 -7.31 27.39 -21.83
CA VAL A 297 -8.56 27.72 -22.52
C VAL A 297 -8.84 26.61 -23.53
N VAL A 298 -10.08 26.12 -23.60
CA VAL A 298 -10.48 25.06 -24.53
C VAL A 298 -10.79 25.68 -25.90
N PHE A 299 -10.06 25.30 -26.94
CA PHE A 299 -10.28 25.77 -28.32
C PHE A 299 -9.77 24.73 -29.32
N ALA A 300 -10.11 24.86 -30.60
CA ALA A 300 -9.74 23.85 -31.59
C ALA A 300 -8.22 23.71 -31.75
N SER A 301 -7.74 22.47 -31.83
CA SER A 301 -6.32 22.13 -32.04
C SER A 301 -5.38 22.61 -30.92
N ASN A 302 -5.92 22.88 -29.73
CA ASN A 302 -5.18 23.29 -28.52
C ASN A 302 -4.20 22.24 -27.96
N ASP A 303 -4.13 21.05 -28.57
CA ASP A 303 -3.21 19.95 -28.22
C ASP A 303 -1.93 19.93 -29.08
N THR A 304 -1.83 20.84 -30.06
CA THR A 304 -0.75 20.89 -31.03
C THR A 304 0.61 21.16 -30.35
N PRO A 305 1.70 20.42 -30.67
CA PRO A 305 3.02 20.68 -30.07
C PRO A 305 3.45 22.14 -30.22
N GLY A 306 3.90 22.76 -29.12
CA GLY A 306 4.24 24.19 -29.08
C GLY A 306 3.09 25.09 -28.60
N VAL A 307 1.87 24.56 -28.46
CA VAL A 307 0.85 25.15 -27.56
C VAL A 307 1.21 24.73 -26.13
N MET A 308 1.31 25.72 -25.24
CA MET A 308 1.76 25.52 -23.86
C MET A 308 1.13 26.55 -22.92
N MET A 309 1.01 26.22 -21.63
CA MET A 309 0.63 27.17 -20.59
C MET A 309 1.60 28.35 -20.54
N ALA A 310 1.09 29.57 -20.43
CA ALA A 310 1.90 30.79 -20.46
C ALA A 310 2.93 30.82 -19.33
N SER A 311 2.56 30.33 -18.14
CA SER A 311 3.44 30.15 -16.98
C SER A 311 4.55 29.14 -17.22
N ALA A 312 4.27 28.05 -17.94
CA ALA A 312 5.29 27.08 -18.32
C ALA A 312 6.26 27.67 -19.35
N MET A 313 5.75 28.40 -20.34
CA MET A 313 6.56 29.08 -21.36
C MET A 313 7.61 29.98 -20.70
N ARG A 314 7.17 30.86 -19.79
CA ARG A 314 8.09 31.74 -19.07
C ARG A 314 8.98 31.00 -18.08
N THR A 315 8.51 29.90 -17.47
CA THR A 315 9.35 29.05 -16.61
C THR A 315 10.53 28.47 -17.38
N TYR A 316 10.31 27.92 -18.58
CA TYR A 316 11.40 27.42 -19.42
C TYR A 316 12.40 28.52 -19.80
N ILE A 317 11.89 29.70 -20.16
CA ILE A 317 12.74 30.85 -20.52
C ILE A 317 13.56 31.34 -19.32
N ALA A 318 12.91 31.63 -18.19
CA ALA A 318 13.54 32.28 -17.05
C ALA A 318 14.36 31.30 -16.19
N ARG A 319 13.75 30.18 -15.78
CA ARG A 319 14.40 29.19 -14.90
C ARG A 319 15.40 28.32 -15.63
N TYR A 320 15.15 27.94 -16.88
CA TYR A 320 15.99 26.94 -17.56
C TYR A 320 16.79 27.52 -18.74
N ALA A 321 16.60 28.80 -19.08
CA ALA A 321 17.17 29.41 -20.27
C ALA A 321 16.86 28.60 -21.56
N ALA A 322 15.74 27.88 -21.57
CA ALA A 322 15.28 27.04 -22.66
C ALA A 322 14.13 27.74 -23.37
N THR A 323 14.20 27.88 -24.69
CA THR A 323 13.25 28.67 -25.48
C THR A 323 12.34 27.74 -26.28
N PRO A 324 11.09 27.51 -25.87
CA PRO A 324 10.18 26.61 -26.59
C PRO A 324 9.91 27.04 -28.04
N ALA A 325 9.99 28.34 -28.27
CA ALA A 325 9.67 29.04 -29.51
C ALA A 325 10.54 30.30 -29.62
N LYS A 326 10.82 30.75 -30.84
CA LYS A 326 11.55 31.99 -31.15
C LYS A 326 10.61 33.15 -31.46
N ARG A 327 9.42 32.86 -31.99
CA ARG A 327 8.36 33.80 -32.37
C ARG A 327 7.04 33.38 -31.73
N ILE A 328 6.79 33.90 -30.53
CA ILE A 328 5.72 33.47 -29.61
C ILE A 328 4.46 34.29 -29.85
N ALA A 329 3.31 33.64 -29.95
CA ALA A 329 2.01 34.29 -29.75
C ALA A 329 1.52 34.03 -28.31
N LEU A 330 0.81 35.00 -27.72
CA LEU A 330 0.12 34.83 -26.44
C LEU A 330 -1.40 34.83 -26.68
N PHE A 331 -2.11 33.91 -26.06
CA PHE A 331 -3.56 33.95 -25.91
C PHE A 331 -3.91 34.00 -24.42
N THR A 332 -4.51 35.09 -23.97
CA THR A 332 -4.81 35.31 -22.55
C THR A 332 -6.22 35.85 -22.34
N ASN A 333 -6.79 35.55 -21.18
CA ASN A 333 -8.01 36.17 -20.66
C ASN A 333 -7.76 36.95 -19.36
N ASN A 334 -6.50 37.16 -18.99
CA ASN A 334 -6.09 37.76 -17.73
C ASN A 334 -4.75 38.52 -17.82
N GLU A 335 -4.43 39.27 -16.76
CA GLU A 335 -3.19 40.07 -16.68
C GLU A 335 -1.92 39.25 -16.57
N ASP A 336 -1.92 38.14 -15.82
CA ASP A 336 -0.71 37.36 -15.55
C ASP A 336 -0.07 36.82 -16.84
N GLY A 337 -0.88 36.49 -17.85
CA GLY A 337 -0.38 36.06 -19.16
C GLY A 337 0.61 37.03 -19.80
N TRP A 338 0.51 38.33 -19.55
CA TRP A 338 1.42 39.35 -20.10
C TRP A 338 2.85 39.25 -19.54
N ARG A 339 3.05 38.66 -18.36
CA ARG A 339 4.40 38.38 -17.83
C ARG A 339 5.21 37.48 -18.75
N THR A 340 4.53 36.60 -19.49
CA THR A 340 5.20 35.73 -20.46
C THR A 340 5.74 36.52 -21.65
N VAL A 341 5.06 37.60 -22.04
CA VAL A 341 5.55 38.55 -23.06
C VAL A 341 6.79 39.28 -22.55
N GLU A 342 6.77 39.78 -21.31
CA GLU A 342 7.90 40.46 -20.69
C GLU A 342 9.12 39.54 -20.58
N ALA A 343 8.93 38.30 -20.10
CA ALA A 343 9.99 37.31 -20.00
C ALA A 343 10.59 36.95 -21.37
N ALA A 344 9.75 36.78 -22.39
CA ALA A 344 10.19 36.49 -23.74
C ALA A 344 10.99 37.65 -24.36
N LEU A 345 10.51 38.89 -24.21
CA LEU A 345 11.23 40.09 -24.69
C LEU A 345 12.55 40.29 -23.95
N GLY A 346 12.57 40.09 -22.63
CA GLY A 346 13.79 40.15 -21.81
C GLY A 346 14.84 39.10 -22.22
N ALA A 347 14.39 37.96 -22.75
CA ALA A 347 15.25 36.92 -23.32
C ALA A 347 15.63 37.15 -24.80
N GLY A 348 15.18 38.25 -25.42
CA GLY A 348 15.47 38.57 -26.82
C GLY A 348 14.64 37.76 -27.84
N LEU A 349 13.50 37.21 -27.43
CA LEU A 349 12.58 36.48 -28.31
C LEU A 349 11.59 37.43 -29.00
N GLN A 350 11.01 36.98 -30.11
CA GLN A 350 10.04 37.75 -30.87
C GLN A 350 8.62 37.46 -30.39
N ILE A 351 7.79 38.50 -30.32
CA ILE A 351 6.34 38.37 -30.07
C ILE A 351 5.61 38.55 -31.40
N ALA A 352 4.86 37.52 -31.80
CA ALA A 352 4.06 37.57 -33.03
C ALA A 352 2.82 38.44 -32.86
N ALA A 353 2.05 38.19 -31.81
CA ALA A 353 0.89 38.96 -31.40
C ALA A 353 0.47 38.56 -29.97
N VAL A 354 -0.27 39.44 -29.31
CA VAL A 354 -1.03 39.11 -28.10
C VAL A 354 -2.51 39.13 -28.43
N VAL A 355 -3.18 37.99 -28.27
CA VAL A 355 -4.62 37.83 -28.37
C VAL A 355 -5.18 37.92 -26.95
N ASP A 356 -5.81 39.04 -26.62
CA ASP A 356 -6.40 39.28 -25.30
C ASP A 356 -7.93 39.26 -25.41
N ALA A 357 -8.56 38.33 -24.68
CA ALA A 357 -10.01 38.17 -24.69
C ALA A 357 -10.74 39.23 -23.85
N ARG A 358 -10.03 39.99 -23.02
CA ARG A 358 -10.62 41.03 -22.18
C ARG A 358 -10.99 42.25 -23.01
N PRO A 359 -12.08 42.95 -22.69
CA PRO A 359 -12.50 44.14 -23.43
C PRO A 359 -11.45 45.26 -23.40
N ASP A 360 -10.74 45.40 -22.27
CA ASP A 360 -9.75 46.44 -22.07
C ASP A 360 -8.38 45.87 -21.69
N VAL A 361 -7.38 46.19 -22.52
CA VAL A 361 -5.96 45.94 -22.20
C VAL A 361 -5.40 47.14 -21.42
N SER A 362 -4.50 46.93 -20.45
CA SER A 362 -3.94 48.03 -19.66
C SER A 362 -3.12 49.01 -20.51
N ALA A 363 -3.04 50.28 -20.08
CA ALA A 363 -2.20 51.28 -20.76
C ALA A 363 -0.72 50.87 -20.80
N THR A 364 -0.24 50.23 -19.72
CA THR A 364 1.12 49.69 -19.62
C THR A 364 1.39 48.63 -20.68
N HIS A 365 0.48 47.67 -20.86
CA HIS A 365 0.63 46.61 -21.86
C HIS A 365 0.53 47.15 -23.30
N ARG A 366 -0.33 48.14 -23.55
CA ARG A 366 -0.37 48.83 -24.85
C ARG A 366 0.93 49.57 -25.15
N ALA A 367 1.50 50.26 -24.16
CA ALA A 367 2.78 50.94 -24.30
C ALA A 367 3.93 49.94 -24.55
N LEU A 368 3.92 48.79 -23.87
CA LEU A 368 4.86 47.70 -24.12
C LEU A 368 4.76 47.18 -25.55
N ALA A 369 3.55 46.94 -26.04
CA ALA A 369 3.30 46.49 -27.41
C ALA A 369 3.78 47.49 -28.46
N ALA A 370 3.48 48.78 -28.26
CA ALA A 370 3.93 49.85 -29.15
C ALA A 370 5.47 49.97 -29.17
N LYS A 371 6.11 49.87 -28.00
CA LYS A 371 7.58 49.94 -27.87
C LYS A 371 8.28 48.74 -28.52
N ALA A 372 7.73 47.54 -28.36
CA ALA A 372 8.32 46.30 -28.87
C ALA A 372 7.87 45.93 -30.30
N GLY A 373 6.86 46.63 -30.84
CA GLY A 373 6.44 46.50 -32.24
C GLY A 373 5.60 45.27 -32.56
N PHE A 374 4.73 44.81 -31.66
CA PHE A 374 3.83 43.67 -31.90
C PHE A 374 2.35 44.06 -31.80
N ALA A 375 1.48 43.29 -32.47
CA ALA A 375 0.05 43.55 -32.49
C ALA A 375 -0.65 43.06 -31.20
N VAL A 376 -1.60 43.86 -30.71
CA VAL A 376 -2.53 43.46 -29.65
C VAL A 376 -3.91 43.31 -30.28
N LEU A 377 -4.42 42.08 -30.29
CA LEU A 377 -5.66 41.69 -30.94
C LEU A 377 -6.71 41.41 -29.86
N ASN A 378 -7.78 42.20 -29.85
CA ASN A 378 -8.93 41.92 -28.99
C ASN A 378 -9.79 40.81 -29.61
N GLY A 379 -9.78 39.62 -29.00
CA GLY A 379 -10.42 38.44 -29.59
C GLY A 379 -10.05 37.12 -28.94
N SER A 380 -10.25 36.03 -29.66
CA SER A 380 -9.95 34.67 -29.20
C SER A 380 -9.32 33.82 -30.28
N VAL A 381 -8.39 32.94 -29.89
CA VAL A 381 -7.84 31.93 -30.80
C VAL A 381 -8.90 30.86 -31.04
N VAL A 382 -9.23 30.62 -32.32
CA VAL A 382 -10.27 29.66 -32.73
C VAL A 382 -9.73 28.39 -33.33
N ASP A 383 -8.47 28.39 -33.80
CA ASP A 383 -7.77 27.20 -34.31
C ASP A 383 -6.25 27.43 -34.36
N VAL A 384 -5.50 26.33 -34.39
CA VAL A 384 -4.04 26.32 -34.51
C VAL A 384 -3.65 25.42 -35.68
N GLU A 385 -3.00 26.01 -36.68
CA GLU A 385 -2.42 25.26 -37.79
C GLU A 385 -1.00 24.79 -37.40
N GLY A 386 -0.80 23.47 -37.43
CA GLY A 386 0.47 22.86 -37.10
C GLY A 386 0.44 21.35 -37.24
N GLY A 387 1.37 20.68 -36.58
CA GLY A 387 1.43 19.22 -36.56
C GLY A 387 2.58 18.70 -35.73
N LYS A 388 3.21 17.60 -36.16
CA LYS A 388 4.35 17.00 -35.46
C LYS A 388 5.58 17.91 -35.35
N ASP A 389 5.70 18.90 -36.22
CA ASP A 389 6.77 19.92 -36.23
C ASP A 389 6.40 21.16 -35.39
N GLY A 390 5.20 21.16 -34.83
CA GLY A 390 4.65 22.18 -33.93
C GLY A 390 3.76 23.22 -34.61
N VAL A 391 3.44 24.27 -33.85
CA VAL A 391 2.65 25.43 -34.29
C VAL A 391 3.35 26.15 -35.45
N ARG A 392 2.57 26.56 -36.46
CA ARG A 392 3.02 27.43 -37.56
C ARG A 392 2.21 28.72 -37.66
N LYS A 393 0.91 28.62 -37.42
CA LYS A 393 -0.03 29.74 -37.58
C LYS A 393 -1.21 29.57 -36.63
N ILE A 394 -1.72 30.68 -36.10
CA ILE A 394 -2.93 30.71 -35.29
C ILE A 394 -4.02 31.50 -36.01
N SER A 395 -5.26 31.03 -35.88
CA SER A 395 -6.45 31.72 -36.38
C SER A 395 -7.15 32.42 -35.23
N VAL A 396 -7.44 33.72 -35.40
CA VAL A 396 -8.03 34.56 -34.37
C VAL A 396 -9.38 35.09 -34.86
N ALA A 397 -10.41 34.96 -34.04
CA ALA A 397 -11.66 35.69 -34.20
C ALA A 397 -11.60 36.97 -33.36
N LEU A 398 -11.68 38.12 -34.03
CA LEU A 398 -11.70 39.44 -33.38
C LEU A 398 -13.10 39.73 -32.82
N ALA A 399 -13.19 40.54 -31.77
CA ALA A 399 -14.47 40.88 -31.13
C ALA A 399 -15.50 41.53 -32.10
N GLY A 400 -15.03 42.18 -33.18
CA GLY A 400 -15.87 42.71 -34.25
C GLY A 400 -16.31 41.70 -35.33
N GLY A 401 -16.05 40.41 -35.15
CA GLY A 401 -16.42 39.33 -36.09
C GLY A 401 -15.45 39.09 -37.25
N ALA A 402 -14.48 40.00 -37.47
CA ALA A 402 -13.40 39.80 -38.43
C ALA A 402 -12.43 38.68 -37.99
N ARG A 403 -11.69 38.11 -38.95
CA ARG A 403 -10.67 37.09 -38.70
C ARG A 403 -9.28 37.62 -38.97
N ALA A 404 -8.32 37.20 -38.15
CA ALA A 404 -6.90 37.45 -38.35
C ALA A 404 -6.12 36.14 -38.33
N GLU A 405 -5.04 36.09 -39.10
CA GLU A 405 -4.07 34.99 -39.06
C GLU A 405 -2.74 35.54 -38.56
N VAL A 406 -2.11 34.80 -37.65
CA VAL A 406 -0.81 35.19 -37.07
C VAL A 406 0.15 34.01 -37.18
N GLU A 407 1.25 34.22 -37.88
CA GLU A 407 2.35 33.25 -37.94
C GLU A 407 3.15 33.27 -36.62
N ALA A 408 3.32 32.09 -36.03
CA ALA A 408 4.04 31.90 -34.78
C ALA A 408 4.61 30.47 -34.72
N ASP A 409 5.71 30.28 -34.01
CA ASP A 409 6.32 28.96 -33.82
C ASP A 409 6.01 28.31 -32.45
N GLY A 410 5.26 29.04 -31.60
CA GLY A 410 4.67 28.58 -30.35
C GLY A 410 3.54 29.51 -29.89
N LEU A 411 2.61 28.94 -29.12
CA LEU A 411 1.46 29.63 -28.54
C LEU A 411 1.46 29.45 -27.02
N ALA A 412 1.66 30.53 -26.29
CA ALA A 412 1.43 30.60 -24.85
C ALA A 412 -0.06 30.82 -24.58
N VAL A 413 -0.66 30.04 -23.67
CA VAL A 413 -2.09 30.13 -23.32
C VAL A 413 -2.24 30.38 -21.82
N SER A 414 -3.01 31.39 -21.44
CA SER A 414 -3.35 31.68 -20.05
C SER A 414 -4.87 31.82 -19.87
N GLY A 415 -5.49 30.86 -19.19
CA GLY A 415 -6.93 30.84 -18.90
C GLY A 415 -7.29 31.29 -17.48
N GLY A 416 -6.29 31.67 -16.67
CA GLY A 416 -6.40 31.98 -15.24
C GLY A 416 -5.81 30.88 -14.35
N TRP A 417 -6.07 30.95 -13.05
CA TRP A 417 -5.39 30.12 -12.05
C TRP A 417 -6.38 29.35 -11.18
N ASN A 418 -6.08 28.08 -10.92
CA ASN A 418 -6.82 27.22 -10.00
C ASN A 418 -5.98 26.99 -8.73
N PRO A 419 -6.37 27.53 -7.56
CA PRO A 419 -5.73 27.23 -6.29
C PRO A 419 -5.58 25.71 -6.06
N ALA A 420 -4.44 25.29 -5.52
CA ALA A 420 -4.15 23.88 -5.26
C ALA A 420 -4.91 23.35 -4.02
N VAL A 421 -6.23 23.23 -4.13
CA VAL A 421 -7.13 22.87 -3.02
C VAL A 421 -7.09 21.39 -2.61
N GLY A 422 -6.30 20.56 -3.29
CA GLY A 422 -6.31 19.10 -3.10
C GLY A 422 -6.13 18.67 -1.63
N LEU A 423 -5.10 19.17 -0.95
CA LEU A 423 -4.83 18.84 0.45
C LEU A 423 -5.92 19.38 1.40
N THR A 424 -6.42 20.60 1.15
CA THR A 424 -7.46 21.23 1.96
C THR A 424 -8.84 20.59 1.78
N SER A 425 -9.07 19.91 0.65
CA SER A 425 -10.32 19.22 0.33
C SER A 425 -10.36 17.75 0.74
N TYR A 426 -9.31 17.23 1.38
CA TYR A 426 -9.38 15.94 2.05
C TYR A 426 -10.35 15.96 3.24
N HIS A 427 -10.66 14.79 3.80
CA HIS A 427 -11.75 14.62 4.77
C HIS A 427 -13.12 15.11 4.25
N ARG A 428 -13.34 15.00 2.93
CA ARG A 428 -14.55 15.43 2.22
C ARG A 428 -14.80 16.95 2.27
N GLY A 429 -13.76 17.76 2.53
CA GLY A 429 -13.83 19.20 2.40
C GLY A 429 -14.22 19.62 0.98
N ARG A 430 -15.16 20.55 0.87
CA ARG A 430 -15.59 21.10 -0.43
C ARG A 430 -15.06 22.51 -0.56
N PRO A 431 -14.33 22.84 -1.64
CA PRO A 431 -13.93 24.22 -1.85
C PRO A 431 -15.14 25.07 -2.25
N LYS A 432 -15.07 26.38 -2.02
CA LYS A 432 -16.08 27.34 -2.48
C LYS A 432 -15.61 28.05 -3.75
N TRP A 433 -16.57 28.53 -4.52
CA TRP A 433 -16.31 29.34 -5.70
C TRP A 433 -16.06 30.80 -5.32
N GLN A 434 -15.10 31.45 -5.98
CA GLN A 434 -14.80 32.87 -5.86
C GLN A 434 -14.83 33.52 -7.26
N ASP A 435 -15.74 34.47 -7.47
CA ASP A 435 -16.07 35.00 -8.81
C ASP A 435 -14.98 35.90 -9.41
N ASP A 436 -14.35 36.75 -8.60
CA ASP A 436 -13.31 37.71 -9.01
C ASP A 436 -12.10 37.05 -9.66
N ILE A 437 -11.74 35.85 -9.20
CA ILE A 437 -10.67 35.02 -9.78
C ILE A 437 -11.20 33.84 -10.61
N SER A 438 -12.52 33.65 -10.59
CA SER A 438 -13.25 32.56 -11.23
C SER A 438 -12.60 31.21 -10.95
N ALA A 439 -12.45 30.88 -9.67
CA ALA A 439 -11.79 29.67 -9.23
C ALA A 439 -12.38 29.13 -7.92
N PHE A 440 -12.07 27.86 -7.65
CA PHE A 440 -12.36 27.25 -6.35
C PHE A 440 -11.25 27.54 -5.34
N VAL A 441 -11.61 28.03 -4.17
CA VAL A 441 -10.72 28.28 -3.01
C VAL A 441 -11.13 27.42 -1.82
N PRO A 442 -10.24 27.20 -0.83
CA PRO A 442 -10.60 26.47 0.37
C PRO A 442 -11.79 27.12 1.12
N ASP A 443 -12.71 26.29 1.62
CA ASP A 443 -13.83 26.70 2.49
C ASP A 443 -13.82 25.87 3.77
N GLY A 444 -12.72 26.03 4.52
CA GLY A 444 -12.31 25.10 5.57
C GLY A 444 -11.25 24.12 5.09
N ALA A 445 -10.70 23.37 6.05
CA ALA A 445 -9.64 22.40 5.83
C ALA A 445 -9.71 21.32 6.93
N PRO A 446 -8.97 20.19 6.80
CA PRO A 446 -8.79 19.26 7.91
C PRO A 446 -8.39 19.97 9.22
N PRO A 447 -8.81 19.47 10.40
CA PRO A 447 -8.52 20.12 11.67
C PRO A 447 -7.03 20.44 11.86
N GLY A 448 -6.73 21.69 12.22
CA GLY A 448 -5.36 22.19 12.42
C GLY A 448 -4.63 22.62 11.14
N MET A 449 -5.28 22.58 9.98
CA MET A 449 -4.73 23.04 8.70
C MET A 449 -5.27 24.42 8.30
N VAL A 450 -4.42 25.24 7.68
CA VAL A 450 -4.81 26.47 6.97
C VAL A 450 -4.13 26.54 5.60
N ALA A 451 -4.70 27.31 4.67
CA ALA A 451 -4.06 27.62 3.39
C ALA A 451 -3.52 29.05 3.39
N ALA A 452 -2.45 29.31 2.64
CA ALA A 452 -1.86 30.64 2.51
C ALA A 452 -1.38 30.94 1.09
N GLY A 453 -1.44 32.21 0.69
CA GLY A 453 -1.01 32.68 -0.63
C GLY A 453 -1.93 32.20 -1.75
N ALA A 454 -1.35 31.86 -2.90
CA ALA A 454 -2.13 31.45 -4.07
C ALA A 454 -2.98 30.18 -3.85
N ALA A 455 -2.60 29.31 -2.91
CA ALA A 455 -3.43 28.18 -2.49
C ALA A 455 -4.73 28.60 -1.79
N ASN A 456 -4.77 29.82 -1.26
CA ASN A 456 -5.93 30.46 -0.64
C ASN A 456 -6.56 31.56 -1.54
N GLY A 457 -6.21 31.60 -2.84
CA GLY A 457 -6.75 32.57 -3.80
C GLY A 457 -6.05 33.94 -3.84
N ALA A 458 -5.00 34.16 -3.03
CA ALA A 458 -4.22 35.40 -3.09
C ALA A 458 -3.06 35.30 -4.10
N PHE A 459 -3.22 35.90 -5.28
CA PHE A 459 -2.24 35.76 -6.38
C PHE A 459 -1.12 36.80 -6.38
N GLY A 460 -1.29 37.94 -5.71
CA GLY A 460 -0.24 38.96 -5.58
C GLY A 460 0.94 38.50 -4.72
N LEU A 461 2.16 38.90 -5.08
CA LEU A 461 3.38 38.52 -4.37
C LEU A 461 3.39 39.03 -2.93
N GLY A 462 3.09 40.31 -2.71
CA GLY A 462 2.98 40.90 -1.38
C GLY A 462 1.94 40.18 -0.50
N ALA A 463 0.77 39.86 -1.06
CA ALA A 463 -0.30 39.15 -0.39
C ALA A 463 0.12 37.72 0.00
N CYS A 464 0.85 37.02 -0.88
CA CYS A 464 1.42 35.71 -0.57
C CYS A 464 2.36 35.75 0.65
N LEU A 465 3.29 36.71 0.66
CA LEU A 465 4.25 36.88 1.77
C LEU A 465 3.54 37.19 3.08
N ARG A 466 2.60 38.16 3.07
CA ARG A 466 1.84 38.55 4.26
C ARG A 466 0.99 37.41 4.81
N GLN A 467 0.24 36.71 3.95
CA GLN A 467 -0.58 35.57 4.38
C GLN A 467 0.28 34.41 4.90
N GLY A 468 1.38 34.09 4.23
CA GLY A 468 2.31 33.06 4.68
C GLY A 468 2.90 33.36 6.05
N PHE A 469 3.44 34.56 6.23
CA PHE A 469 4.02 35.01 7.50
C PHE A 469 3.00 34.98 8.65
N ALA A 470 1.78 35.47 8.41
CA ALA A 470 0.70 35.46 9.39
C ALA A 470 0.29 34.02 9.76
N ALA A 471 0.13 33.13 8.77
CA ALA A 471 -0.19 31.73 8.99
C ALA A 471 0.91 31.02 9.80
N GLY A 472 2.19 31.26 9.48
CA GLY A 472 3.34 30.71 10.21
C GLY A 472 3.36 31.14 11.67
N SER A 473 3.17 32.44 11.92
CA SER A 473 3.12 33.00 13.29
C SER A 473 1.96 32.42 14.09
N ALA A 474 0.76 32.39 13.50
CA ALA A 474 -0.45 31.86 14.15
C ALA A 474 -0.34 30.34 14.42
N ALA A 475 0.22 29.58 13.49
CA ALA A 475 0.44 28.14 13.66
C ALA A 475 1.43 27.85 14.80
N ALA A 476 2.54 28.58 14.88
CA ALA A 476 3.50 28.46 15.97
C ALA A 476 2.86 28.80 17.32
N GLN A 477 2.14 29.93 17.40
CA GLN A 477 1.43 30.34 18.61
C GLN A 477 0.41 29.28 19.07
N SER A 478 -0.39 28.77 18.14
CA SER A 478 -1.39 27.74 18.42
C SER A 478 -0.77 26.40 18.81
N ALA A 479 0.48 26.14 18.41
CA ALA A 479 1.27 24.98 18.81
C ALA A 479 2.00 25.15 20.16
N GLY A 480 1.92 26.34 20.78
CA GLY A 480 2.50 26.67 22.08
C GLY A 480 3.79 27.50 22.04
N HIS A 481 4.13 28.13 20.90
CA HIS A 481 5.38 28.86 20.71
C HIS A 481 5.11 30.35 20.45
N SER A 482 5.65 31.21 21.31
CA SER A 482 5.45 32.67 21.25
C SER A 482 6.74 33.47 21.12
N GLY A 483 7.79 32.88 20.51
CA GLY A 483 9.01 33.61 20.18
C GLY A 483 8.74 34.77 19.20
N ASN A 484 9.70 35.68 19.06
CA ASN A 484 9.56 36.82 18.17
C ASN A 484 9.68 36.40 16.69
N ALA A 485 8.58 36.37 15.95
CA ALA A 485 8.56 36.06 14.52
C ALA A 485 9.25 37.14 13.64
N GLY A 486 9.45 38.35 14.17
CA GLY A 486 9.95 39.51 13.43
C GLY A 486 8.87 40.18 12.56
N ALA A 487 9.30 40.90 11.53
CA ALA A 487 8.41 41.58 10.57
C ALA A 487 8.17 40.72 9.32
N PRO A 488 6.98 40.83 8.69
CA PRO A 488 6.71 40.17 7.42
C PRO A 488 7.57 40.76 6.28
N PRO A 489 8.07 39.91 5.36
CA PRO A 489 8.70 40.40 4.13
C PRO A 489 7.74 41.27 3.30
N VAL A 490 8.29 42.28 2.63
CA VAL A 490 7.51 43.29 1.89
C VAL A 490 7.77 43.20 0.40
N ALA A 491 6.70 43.17 -0.39
CA ALA A 491 6.70 43.28 -1.84
C ALA A 491 5.41 43.96 -2.32
N ASP A 492 5.45 44.50 -3.53
CA ASP A 492 4.26 45.05 -4.19
C ASP A 492 3.28 43.93 -4.60
N ASP A 493 2.00 44.28 -4.65
CA ASP A 493 0.96 43.41 -5.19
C ASP A 493 0.67 43.76 -6.63
N GLU A 494 0.70 42.77 -7.49
CA GLU A 494 0.44 42.95 -8.90
C GLU A 494 -1.05 42.94 -9.18
N ALA A 495 -1.48 43.80 -10.10
CA ALA A 495 -2.86 43.81 -10.54
C ALA A 495 -3.23 42.44 -11.14
N PHE A 496 -4.45 41.99 -10.81
CA PHE A 496 -5.02 40.80 -11.39
C PHE A 496 -6.45 41.10 -11.84
N SER A 497 -6.66 41.12 -13.15
CA SER A 497 -7.98 41.16 -13.77
C SER A 497 -8.16 39.98 -14.73
N LEU A 498 -9.38 39.46 -14.80
CA LEU A 498 -9.74 38.29 -15.60
C LEU A 498 -11.14 38.47 -16.21
N THR A 499 -11.29 38.06 -17.47
CA THR A 499 -12.60 37.78 -18.08
C THR A 499 -12.77 36.27 -18.23
N PRO A 500 -13.77 35.64 -17.62
CA PRO A 500 -13.94 34.18 -17.69
C PRO A 500 -14.08 33.71 -19.14
N LEU A 501 -13.21 32.78 -19.55
CA LEU A 501 -13.24 32.19 -20.87
C LEU A 501 -12.81 30.72 -20.78
N TRP A 502 -13.78 29.82 -20.89
CA TRP A 502 -13.58 28.39 -20.67
C TRP A 502 -13.45 27.62 -21.99
N HIS A 503 -14.27 27.98 -22.98
CA HIS A 503 -14.37 27.30 -24.27
C HIS A 503 -14.63 28.30 -25.40
N VAL A 504 -13.85 28.21 -26.46
CA VAL A 504 -14.03 28.94 -27.72
C VAL A 504 -14.53 27.96 -28.77
N ALA A 505 -15.72 28.23 -29.32
CA ALA A 505 -16.32 27.38 -30.35
C ALA A 505 -15.50 27.40 -31.65
N GLY A 506 -15.32 26.23 -32.26
CA GLY A 506 -14.54 26.06 -33.49
C GLY A 506 -14.88 24.75 -34.22
N LYS A 507 -14.33 24.55 -35.43
CA LYS A 507 -14.61 23.37 -36.28
C LYS A 507 -13.73 22.16 -35.97
N GLY A 508 -12.63 22.33 -35.24
CA GLY A 508 -11.68 21.26 -34.90
C GLY A 508 -11.90 20.65 -33.51
N LYS A 509 -11.09 19.65 -33.14
CA LYS A 509 -11.14 19.04 -31.80
C LYS A 509 -10.62 20.02 -30.76
N ALA A 510 -11.43 20.30 -29.74
CA ALA A 510 -11.06 21.14 -28.61
C ALA A 510 -10.90 20.28 -27.36
N PHE A 511 -9.66 20.07 -26.91
CA PHE A 511 -9.34 19.16 -25.81
C PHE A 511 -9.54 19.83 -24.45
N VAL A 512 -10.18 19.09 -23.55
CA VAL A 512 -10.38 19.45 -22.14
C VAL A 512 -9.45 18.62 -21.26
N ASP A 513 -9.45 17.30 -21.47
CA ASP A 513 -8.48 16.38 -20.88
C ASP A 513 -7.48 15.95 -21.94
N TYR A 514 -6.26 16.43 -21.79
CA TYR A 514 -5.20 16.16 -22.74
C TYR A 514 -4.79 14.69 -22.71
N GLN A 515 -4.63 14.09 -21.53
CA GLN A 515 -4.04 12.76 -21.42
C GLN A 515 -5.00 11.66 -21.85
N HIS A 516 -6.29 11.78 -21.52
CA HIS A 516 -7.32 10.81 -21.90
C HIS A 516 -8.08 11.17 -23.19
N ASP A 517 -7.64 12.21 -23.91
CA ASP A 517 -8.24 12.63 -25.18
C ASP A 517 -9.74 13.06 -25.05
N VAL A 518 -10.15 13.61 -23.91
CA VAL A 518 -11.52 14.10 -23.71
C VAL A 518 -11.68 15.48 -24.31
N THR A 519 -12.68 15.65 -25.17
CA THR A 519 -12.97 16.91 -25.86
C THR A 519 -14.24 17.61 -25.34
N ALA A 520 -14.43 18.89 -25.68
CA ALA A 520 -15.67 19.61 -25.39
C ALA A 520 -16.91 18.90 -25.98
N ALA A 521 -16.77 18.30 -27.17
CA ALA A 521 -17.83 17.53 -27.81
C ALA A 521 -18.18 16.23 -27.06
N ASP A 522 -17.23 15.61 -26.35
CA ASP A 522 -17.51 14.45 -25.50
C ASP A 522 -18.34 14.85 -24.26
N ILE A 523 -18.14 16.05 -23.73
CA ILE A 523 -18.96 16.60 -22.63
C ILE A 523 -20.37 16.92 -23.13
N GLU A 524 -20.49 17.53 -24.30
CA GLU A 524 -21.79 17.78 -24.94
C GLU A 524 -22.54 16.48 -25.21
N LEU A 525 -21.85 15.46 -25.73
CA LEU A 525 -22.43 14.13 -25.91
C LEU A 525 -22.91 13.53 -24.58
N ALA A 526 -22.10 13.61 -23.53
CA ALA A 526 -22.47 13.08 -22.22
C ALA A 526 -23.71 13.78 -21.65
N GLN A 527 -23.78 15.10 -21.74
CA GLN A 527 -24.96 15.86 -21.32
C GLN A 527 -26.20 15.48 -22.15
N ARG A 528 -26.05 15.37 -23.48
CA ARG A 528 -27.15 14.95 -24.39
C ARG A 528 -27.65 13.54 -24.09
N GLU A 529 -26.79 12.65 -23.62
CA GLU A 529 -27.14 11.30 -23.18
C GLU A 529 -27.70 11.24 -21.74
N GLY A 530 -27.90 12.38 -21.08
CA GLY A 530 -28.54 12.48 -19.77
C GLY A 530 -27.59 12.42 -18.57
N PHE A 531 -26.27 12.52 -18.77
CA PHE A 531 -25.30 12.55 -17.67
C PHE A 531 -25.18 13.97 -17.10
N GLU A 532 -26.01 14.29 -16.09
CA GLU A 532 -26.06 15.62 -15.46
C GLU A 532 -25.07 15.82 -14.31
N SER A 533 -24.69 14.74 -13.61
CA SER A 533 -23.75 14.80 -12.48
C SER A 533 -22.31 14.83 -12.98
N VAL A 534 -21.46 15.69 -12.39
CA VAL A 534 -20.02 15.69 -12.68
C VAL A 534 -19.38 14.31 -12.47
N GLU A 535 -19.87 13.54 -11.50
CA GLU A 535 -19.37 12.19 -11.22
C GLU A 535 -19.75 11.20 -12.35
N HIS A 536 -20.91 11.38 -12.98
CA HIS A 536 -21.28 10.62 -14.18
C HIS A 536 -20.47 11.05 -15.40
N LEU A 537 -20.33 12.36 -15.62
CA LEU A 537 -19.50 12.90 -16.70
C LEU A 537 -18.07 12.33 -16.62
N LYS A 538 -17.46 12.38 -15.43
CA LYS A 538 -16.14 11.81 -15.14
C LYS A 538 -16.06 10.33 -15.53
N ARG A 539 -16.99 9.49 -15.06
CA ARG A 539 -16.95 8.03 -15.33
C ARG A 539 -17.21 7.70 -16.79
N TYR A 540 -18.11 8.43 -17.43
CA TYR A 540 -18.51 8.20 -18.82
C TYR A 540 -17.42 8.63 -19.81
N THR A 541 -16.81 9.80 -19.58
CA THR A 541 -15.80 10.37 -20.48
C THR A 541 -14.37 10.04 -20.09
N THR A 542 -14.11 9.62 -18.84
CA THR A 542 -12.79 9.49 -18.20
C THR A 542 -12.07 10.81 -17.89
N LEU A 543 -12.80 11.94 -17.94
CA LEU A 543 -12.31 13.28 -17.56
C LEU A 543 -11.70 13.28 -16.16
N GLY A 544 -10.45 13.72 -16.03
CA GLY A 544 -9.76 13.86 -14.76
C GLY A 544 -9.37 12.55 -14.08
N MET A 545 -9.40 11.42 -14.81
CA MET A 545 -9.00 10.10 -14.29
C MET A 545 -7.56 9.70 -14.64
N ALA A 546 -6.84 10.56 -15.34
CA ALA A 546 -5.46 10.35 -15.79
C ALA A 546 -4.42 10.45 -14.65
N THR A 547 -3.12 10.29 -14.97
CA THR A 547 -2.03 10.32 -13.97
C THR A 547 -1.73 11.73 -13.44
N ASP A 548 -2.29 12.76 -14.06
CA ASP A 548 -2.34 14.14 -13.56
C ASP A 548 -3.51 14.38 -12.58
N GLN A 549 -4.51 13.48 -12.56
CA GLN A 549 -5.75 13.55 -11.77
C GLN A 549 -6.58 14.81 -12.06
N GLY A 550 -6.57 15.26 -13.32
CA GLY A 550 -7.38 16.38 -13.79
C GLY A 550 -6.99 17.75 -13.24
N LYS A 551 -5.70 17.92 -12.89
CA LYS A 551 -5.13 19.20 -12.42
C LYS A 551 -5.36 20.34 -13.42
N THR A 552 -5.33 20.05 -14.72
CA THR A 552 -5.58 21.03 -15.78
C THR A 552 -6.96 20.91 -16.44
N SER A 553 -7.68 19.80 -16.25
CA SER A 553 -8.91 19.49 -17.03
C SER A 553 -10.22 19.68 -16.26
N ASN A 554 -10.24 19.43 -14.94
CA ASN A 554 -11.49 19.34 -14.17
C ASN A 554 -12.32 20.62 -14.21
N VAL A 555 -11.72 21.78 -13.93
CA VAL A 555 -12.45 23.06 -13.85
C VAL A 555 -13.00 23.48 -15.22
N ALA A 556 -12.22 23.27 -16.30
CA ALA A 556 -12.67 23.57 -17.65
C ALA A 556 -13.84 22.66 -18.06
N GLY A 557 -13.76 21.36 -17.76
CA GLY A 557 -14.85 20.41 -18.04
C GLY A 557 -16.11 20.72 -17.24
N LEU A 558 -15.96 21.11 -15.98
CA LEU A 558 -17.04 21.59 -15.12
C LEU A 558 -17.72 22.84 -15.69
N ALA A 559 -16.94 23.83 -16.12
CA ALA A 559 -17.48 25.06 -16.68
C ALA A 559 -18.25 24.82 -17.99
N ILE A 560 -17.78 23.90 -18.83
CA ILE A 560 -18.51 23.50 -20.05
C ILE A 560 -19.83 22.80 -19.69
N LEU A 561 -19.81 21.85 -18.74
CA LEU A 561 -21.04 21.17 -18.29
C LEU A 561 -22.04 22.16 -17.66
N ALA A 562 -21.55 23.10 -16.85
CA ALA A 562 -22.37 24.15 -16.24
C ALA A 562 -23.08 24.99 -17.31
N ALA A 563 -22.33 25.45 -18.32
CA ALA A 563 -22.89 26.21 -19.44
C ALA A 563 -23.94 25.40 -20.23
N LEU A 564 -23.68 24.12 -20.51
CA LEU A 564 -24.61 23.24 -21.23
C LEU A 564 -25.88 22.90 -20.44
N SER A 565 -25.77 22.82 -19.11
CA SER A 565 -26.90 22.48 -18.22
C SER A 565 -27.67 23.70 -17.70
N GLY A 566 -27.24 24.92 -18.02
CA GLY A 566 -27.84 26.16 -17.51
C GLY A 566 -27.63 26.37 -16.01
N LYS A 567 -26.65 25.70 -15.40
CA LYS A 567 -26.30 25.81 -13.98
C LYS A 567 -25.11 26.73 -13.78
N SER A 568 -24.93 27.23 -12.56
CA SER A 568 -23.67 27.86 -12.18
C SER A 568 -22.56 26.80 -12.04
N ILE A 569 -21.30 27.23 -12.13
CA ILE A 569 -20.14 26.36 -11.87
C ILE A 569 -20.20 25.74 -10.45
N PRO A 570 -20.45 26.50 -9.37
CA PRO A 570 -20.57 25.91 -8.04
C PRO A 570 -21.74 24.91 -7.91
N ASP A 571 -22.89 25.16 -8.56
CA ASP A 571 -24.06 24.26 -8.49
C ASP A 571 -23.85 22.94 -9.24
N THR A 572 -22.93 22.92 -10.21
CA THR A 572 -22.53 21.71 -10.93
C THR A 572 -21.72 20.76 -10.02
N GLY A 573 -21.12 21.30 -8.96
CA GLY A 573 -20.35 20.58 -7.94
C GLY A 573 -18.96 20.15 -8.39
N THR A 574 -18.02 19.95 -7.46
CA THR A 574 -16.70 19.38 -7.78
C THR A 574 -16.69 17.87 -7.60
N THR A 575 -15.71 17.18 -8.19
CA THR A 575 -15.46 15.78 -7.88
C THR A 575 -14.76 15.62 -6.54
N ILE A 576 -14.80 14.41 -5.96
CA ILE A 576 -14.14 14.13 -4.68
C ILE A 576 -12.61 14.09 -4.86
N TYR A 577 -11.90 14.90 -4.06
CA TYR A 577 -10.44 14.86 -3.93
C TYR A 577 -10.00 13.65 -3.10
N ARG A 578 -8.96 12.93 -3.56
CA ARG A 578 -8.42 11.74 -2.91
C ARG A 578 -6.90 11.81 -2.85
N PRO A 579 -6.26 11.25 -1.80
CA PRO A 579 -4.85 10.90 -1.87
C PRO A 579 -4.64 9.73 -2.85
N PRO A 580 -3.45 9.64 -3.48
CA PRO A 580 -2.32 10.54 -3.30
C PRO A 580 -2.37 11.75 -4.26
N TYR A 581 -1.87 12.93 -3.84
CA TYR A 581 -1.77 14.15 -4.68
C TYR A 581 -0.96 13.93 -5.97
N VAL A 582 0.12 13.14 -5.86
CA VAL A 582 0.93 12.61 -6.96
C VAL A 582 1.05 11.08 -6.81
N PRO A 583 1.28 10.32 -7.89
CA PRO A 583 1.53 8.88 -7.77
C PRO A 583 2.68 8.54 -6.81
N VAL A 584 2.53 7.46 -6.05
CA VAL A 584 3.56 6.93 -5.14
C VAL A 584 3.92 5.51 -5.58
N ALA A 585 5.21 5.19 -5.63
CA ALA A 585 5.67 3.86 -5.98
C ALA A 585 5.21 2.83 -4.95
N ILE A 586 4.75 1.65 -5.40
CA ILE A 586 4.35 0.55 -4.51
C ILE A 586 5.53 0.11 -3.62
N GLY A 587 6.76 0.13 -4.16
CA GLY A 587 7.97 -0.16 -3.40
C GLY A 587 8.15 0.75 -2.17
N ALA A 588 7.85 2.05 -2.29
CA ALA A 588 7.89 2.97 -1.15
C ALA A 588 6.84 2.64 -0.08
N VAL A 589 5.67 2.15 -0.48
CA VAL A 589 4.62 1.69 0.44
C VAL A 589 5.01 0.39 1.14
N ALA A 590 5.71 -0.52 0.46
CA ALA A 590 6.25 -1.72 1.07
C ALA A 590 7.39 -1.39 2.06
N GLY A 591 8.29 -0.48 1.70
CA GLY A 591 9.48 -0.17 2.48
C GLY A 591 10.39 -1.40 2.60
N HIS A 592 10.81 -1.72 3.82
CA HIS A 592 11.66 -2.88 4.10
C HIS A 592 10.87 -4.21 4.25
N HIS A 593 9.54 -4.19 4.19
CA HIS A 593 8.70 -5.38 4.33
C HIS A 593 8.62 -6.17 3.02
N ARG A 594 9.74 -6.77 2.62
CA ARG A 594 9.88 -7.60 1.42
C ARG A 594 10.67 -8.86 1.75
N ASP A 595 10.52 -9.87 0.89
CA ASP A 595 11.25 -11.14 1.01
C ASP A 595 11.06 -11.75 2.41
N GLU A 596 12.13 -12.20 3.08
CA GLU A 596 12.08 -12.77 4.43
C GLU A 596 11.70 -11.76 5.53
N ASN A 597 11.79 -10.44 5.24
CA ASN A 597 11.42 -9.37 6.17
C ASN A 597 9.96 -8.92 6.03
N PHE A 598 9.16 -9.58 5.18
CA PHE A 598 7.73 -9.28 5.03
C PHE A 598 6.95 -9.45 6.35
N HIS A 599 7.33 -10.46 7.15
CA HIS A 599 6.84 -10.64 8.52
C HIS A 599 7.97 -11.13 9.43
N ALA A 600 7.78 -11.01 10.75
CA ALA A 600 8.74 -11.54 11.71
C ALA A 600 8.82 -13.07 11.61
N THR A 601 10.02 -13.60 11.76
CA THR A 601 10.27 -15.04 11.89
C THR A 601 10.67 -15.35 13.33
N ARG A 602 10.00 -16.34 13.95
CA ARG A 602 10.25 -16.78 15.33
C ARG A 602 10.89 -18.15 15.31
N LEU A 603 12.02 -18.27 16.01
CA LEU A 603 12.82 -19.50 16.10
C LEU A 603 12.70 -20.08 17.50
N THR A 604 12.46 -21.39 17.60
CA THR A 604 12.38 -22.05 18.90
C THR A 604 13.75 -22.06 19.60
N PRO A 605 13.80 -22.21 20.93
CA PRO A 605 15.08 -22.26 21.66
C PRO A 605 16.02 -23.40 21.23
N SER A 606 15.53 -24.45 20.57
CA SER A 606 16.34 -25.53 19.99
C SER A 606 16.48 -25.47 18.47
N HIS A 607 16.13 -24.34 17.84
CA HIS A 607 16.15 -24.20 16.39
C HIS A 607 17.56 -24.42 15.81
N HIS A 608 18.60 -23.84 16.43
CA HIS A 608 19.97 -24.00 15.96
C HIS A 608 20.44 -25.46 16.03
N TRP A 609 20.21 -26.15 17.15
CA TRP A 609 20.47 -27.58 17.22
C TRP A 609 19.69 -28.38 16.16
N ALA A 610 18.40 -28.08 15.94
CA ALA A 610 17.61 -28.77 14.92
C ALA A 610 18.17 -28.56 13.51
N ALA A 611 18.62 -27.34 13.19
CA ALA A 611 19.27 -27.02 11.93
C ALA A 611 20.62 -27.76 11.77
N GLU A 612 21.42 -27.87 12.84
CA GLU A 612 22.65 -28.68 12.85
C GLU A 612 22.37 -30.16 12.54
N GLN A 613 21.19 -30.68 12.94
CA GLN A 613 20.76 -32.05 12.63
C GLN A 613 20.12 -32.19 11.24
N GLY A 614 20.07 -31.12 10.43
CA GLY A 614 19.46 -31.13 9.10
C GLY A 614 17.93 -31.19 9.11
N ALA A 615 17.28 -30.73 10.18
CA ALA A 615 15.82 -30.69 10.27
C ALA A 615 15.20 -29.90 9.10
N VAL A 616 14.10 -30.40 8.57
CA VAL A 616 13.25 -29.65 7.64
C VAL A 616 12.24 -28.86 8.46
N PHE A 617 12.01 -27.59 8.12
CA PHE A 617 11.13 -26.70 8.89
C PHE A 617 9.82 -26.39 8.15
N VAL A 618 8.75 -26.20 8.92
CA VAL A 618 7.45 -25.71 8.47
C VAL A 618 7.07 -24.42 9.19
N ASP A 619 6.39 -23.52 8.47
CA ASP A 619 5.81 -22.31 9.05
C ASP A 619 4.49 -22.62 9.77
N THR A 620 4.41 -22.23 11.05
CA THR A 620 3.19 -22.30 11.85
C THR A 620 2.93 -20.93 12.46
N GLY A 621 2.13 -20.11 11.76
CA GLY A 621 2.06 -18.68 12.05
C GLY A 621 3.43 -18.04 11.82
N LEU A 622 3.97 -17.36 12.82
CA LEU A 622 5.31 -16.76 12.74
C LEU A 622 6.45 -17.73 13.10
N TRP A 623 6.15 -18.96 13.54
CA TRP A 623 7.16 -19.90 14.03
C TRP A 623 7.71 -20.82 12.94
N LYS A 624 9.02 -21.03 12.93
CA LYS A 624 9.69 -22.15 12.22
C LYS A 624 9.77 -23.37 13.13
N ARG A 625 8.98 -24.41 12.84
CA ARG A 625 8.97 -25.67 13.60
C ARG A 625 9.64 -26.79 12.81
N ALA A 626 10.41 -27.64 13.48
CA ALA A 626 10.96 -28.83 12.85
C ALA A 626 9.82 -29.78 12.45
N GLN A 627 9.67 -30.01 11.14
CA GLN A 627 8.64 -30.86 10.56
C GLN A 627 9.04 -32.33 10.59
N TRP A 628 10.31 -32.63 10.31
CA TRP A 628 10.97 -33.95 10.46
C TRP A 628 12.51 -33.81 10.42
N TYR A 629 13.21 -34.88 10.82
CA TYR A 629 14.67 -34.98 10.93
C TYR A 629 15.22 -36.08 10.01
N PRO A 630 15.59 -35.75 8.76
CA PRO A 630 16.05 -36.72 7.77
C PRO A 630 17.43 -37.29 8.14
N ARG A 631 17.66 -38.56 7.79
CA ARG A 631 18.98 -39.21 7.83
C ARG A 631 19.51 -39.48 6.43
N ALA A 632 20.84 -39.56 6.30
CA ALA A 632 21.47 -39.92 5.05
C ALA A 632 20.95 -41.28 4.54
N GLY A 633 20.51 -41.33 3.28
CA GLY A 633 19.97 -42.52 2.62
C GLY A 633 18.45 -42.63 2.64
N GLU A 634 17.73 -41.78 3.37
CA GLU A 634 16.26 -41.71 3.31
C GLU A 634 15.82 -40.91 2.08
N LYS A 635 14.89 -41.46 1.30
CA LYS A 635 14.51 -40.92 -0.02
C LYS A 635 13.57 -39.74 0.07
N ASP A 636 12.65 -39.76 1.04
CA ASP A 636 11.62 -38.76 1.21
C ASP A 636 11.18 -38.58 2.67
N TRP A 637 10.24 -37.66 2.86
CA TRP A 637 9.65 -37.38 4.17
C TRP A 637 8.92 -38.58 4.76
N LEU A 638 8.36 -39.49 3.94
CA LEU A 638 7.56 -40.61 4.43
C LEU A 638 8.46 -41.67 5.07
N GLU A 639 9.61 -41.98 4.48
CA GLU A 639 10.61 -42.87 5.08
C GLU A 639 11.10 -42.31 6.43
N THR A 640 11.41 -40.99 6.46
CA THR A 640 11.85 -40.28 7.66
C THR A 640 10.81 -40.35 8.79
N VAL A 641 9.58 -39.94 8.50
CA VAL A 641 8.47 -39.91 9.48
C VAL A 641 8.10 -41.32 9.92
N THR A 642 8.16 -42.30 9.01
CA THR A 642 7.96 -43.71 9.34
C THR A 642 8.97 -44.20 10.38
N ARG A 643 10.25 -43.89 10.20
CA ARG A 643 11.29 -44.21 11.18
C ARG A 643 11.04 -43.50 12.51
N GLU A 644 10.72 -42.21 12.49
CA GLU A 644 10.47 -41.41 13.69
C GLU A 644 9.32 -42.00 14.53
N VAL A 645 8.17 -42.28 13.91
CA VAL A 645 7.02 -42.89 14.60
C VAL A 645 7.38 -44.27 15.15
N LYS A 646 8.02 -45.14 14.38
CA LYS A 646 8.45 -46.47 14.83
C LYS A 646 9.42 -46.39 16.01
N ALA A 647 10.35 -45.43 16.00
CA ALA A 647 11.30 -45.22 17.09
C ALA A 647 10.59 -44.79 18.38
N VAL A 648 9.60 -43.90 18.30
CA VAL A 648 8.81 -43.48 19.47
C VAL A 648 7.99 -44.64 20.02
N ARG A 649 7.28 -45.39 19.17
CA ARG A 649 6.42 -46.52 19.57
C ARG A 649 7.20 -47.68 20.22
N SER A 650 8.43 -47.94 19.75
CA SER A 650 9.25 -49.07 20.23
C SER A 650 10.25 -48.69 21.33
N GLY A 651 10.58 -47.40 21.49
CA GLY A 651 11.62 -46.92 22.40
C GLY A 651 11.28 -45.59 23.04
N VAL A 652 11.95 -44.53 22.60
CA VAL A 652 11.72 -43.16 23.08
C VAL A 652 12.13 -42.15 22.01
N GLY A 653 11.37 -41.06 21.91
CA GLY A 653 11.75 -39.90 21.14
C GLY A 653 11.27 -38.61 21.79
N PHE A 654 11.67 -37.47 21.25
CA PHE A 654 11.17 -36.17 21.71
C PHE A 654 10.84 -35.23 20.55
N CYS A 655 9.87 -34.34 20.81
CA CYS A 655 9.45 -33.28 19.91
C CYS A 655 9.48 -31.93 20.61
N ASP A 656 9.95 -30.91 19.90
CA ASP A 656 9.92 -29.53 20.35
C ASP A 656 8.49 -28.96 20.29
N VAL A 657 7.90 -28.74 21.46
CA VAL A 657 6.58 -28.14 21.66
C VAL A 657 6.68 -26.77 22.34
N SER A 658 7.86 -26.14 22.27
CA SER A 658 8.11 -24.80 22.82
C SER A 658 7.18 -23.74 22.22
N THR A 659 6.56 -23.99 21.06
CA THR A 659 5.66 -23.06 20.39
C THR A 659 4.23 -23.02 20.92
N LEU A 660 3.82 -23.96 21.78
CA LEU A 660 2.50 -23.90 22.43
C LEU A 660 2.33 -22.58 23.19
N GLY A 661 1.13 -22.01 23.21
CA GLY A 661 0.88 -20.88 24.11
C GLY A 661 0.96 -21.35 25.55
N LYS A 662 1.53 -20.53 26.44
CA LYS A 662 1.69 -20.84 27.87
C LYS A 662 1.29 -19.63 28.68
N ILE A 663 0.42 -19.80 29.65
CA ILE A 663 -0.13 -18.71 30.46
C ILE A 663 -0.07 -19.15 31.93
N ASP A 664 0.65 -18.39 32.75
CA ASP A 664 0.58 -18.50 34.21
C ASP A 664 -0.66 -17.70 34.67
N VAL A 665 -1.49 -18.33 35.51
CA VAL A 665 -2.73 -17.80 36.05
C VAL A 665 -2.65 -17.89 37.56
N HIS A 666 -2.61 -16.74 38.21
CA HIS A 666 -2.44 -16.60 39.66
C HIS A 666 -3.64 -15.93 40.30
N GLY A 667 -3.86 -16.21 41.59
CA GLY A 667 -4.83 -15.51 42.42
C GLY A 667 -5.82 -16.46 43.09
N PRO A 668 -6.45 -16.03 44.20
CA PRO A 668 -7.37 -16.86 44.97
C PRO A 668 -8.59 -17.32 44.16
N ASP A 669 -9.01 -16.52 43.16
CA ASP A 669 -10.15 -16.85 42.31
C ASP A 669 -9.76 -17.54 41.00
N ALA A 670 -8.48 -17.89 40.79
CA ALA A 670 -8.00 -18.47 39.53
C ALA A 670 -8.82 -19.70 39.09
N GLY A 671 -9.10 -20.63 40.00
CA GLY A 671 -9.91 -21.82 39.70
C GLY A 671 -11.36 -21.48 39.32
N ALA A 672 -11.97 -20.50 40.01
CA ALA A 672 -13.35 -20.06 39.74
C ALA A 672 -13.45 -19.27 38.42
N PHE A 673 -12.43 -18.48 38.08
CA PHE A 673 -12.32 -17.82 36.79
C PHE A 673 -12.20 -18.85 35.65
N LEU A 674 -11.31 -19.84 35.79
CA LEU A 674 -11.17 -20.91 34.80
C LEU A 674 -12.45 -21.72 34.60
N ASP A 675 -13.24 -21.91 35.66
CA ASP A 675 -14.57 -22.52 35.57
C ASP A 675 -15.54 -21.73 34.69
N ARG A 676 -15.40 -20.40 34.59
CA ARG A 676 -16.23 -19.58 33.69
C ARG A 676 -15.75 -19.61 32.25
N VAL A 677 -14.46 -19.81 32.00
CA VAL A 677 -13.89 -19.79 30.64
C VAL A 677 -13.98 -21.17 29.97
N TYR A 678 -13.60 -22.23 30.68
CA TYR A 678 -13.57 -23.58 30.13
C TYR A 678 -14.92 -24.28 30.28
N ILE A 679 -15.23 -25.23 29.38
CA ILE A 679 -16.47 -26.00 29.48
C ILE A 679 -16.48 -26.95 30.68
N ASN A 680 -15.32 -27.46 31.08
CA ASN A 680 -15.10 -28.33 32.22
C ASN A 680 -14.62 -27.54 33.46
N THR A 681 -14.65 -28.18 34.62
CA THR A 681 -14.26 -27.56 35.90
C THR A 681 -12.75 -27.64 36.11
N PHE A 682 -12.12 -26.64 36.75
CA PHE A 682 -10.72 -26.56 37.16
C PHE A 682 -10.56 -26.21 38.65
N SER A 683 -11.56 -25.60 39.28
CA SER A 683 -11.53 -25.26 40.72
C SER A 683 -11.31 -26.48 41.63
N ASN A 684 -11.80 -27.66 41.23
CA ASN A 684 -11.64 -28.92 41.97
C ASN A 684 -10.43 -29.77 41.52
N LEU A 685 -9.59 -29.26 40.62
CA LEU A 685 -8.36 -29.96 40.22
C LEU A 685 -7.41 -29.98 41.41
N ALA A 686 -6.90 -31.14 41.81
CA ALA A 686 -5.93 -31.23 42.90
C ALA A 686 -4.60 -30.56 42.49
N VAL A 687 -3.91 -29.95 43.46
CA VAL A 687 -2.52 -29.49 43.26
C VAL A 687 -1.66 -30.67 42.83
N GLY A 688 -0.76 -30.45 41.88
CA GLY A 688 0.08 -31.51 41.33
C GLY A 688 -0.55 -32.26 40.16
N LYS A 689 -1.74 -31.83 39.68
CA LYS A 689 -2.48 -32.48 38.59
C LYS A 689 -2.70 -31.53 37.41
N ALA A 690 -2.85 -32.16 36.25
CA ALA A 690 -3.21 -31.55 34.99
C ALA A 690 -4.59 -32.04 34.52
N ARG A 691 -5.25 -31.24 33.69
CA ARG A 691 -6.52 -31.60 33.05
C ARG A 691 -6.63 -30.95 31.68
N TYR A 692 -7.01 -31.73 30.68
CA TYR A 692 -7.35 -31.23 29.35
C TYR A 692 -8.66 -30.45 29.42
N GLY A 693 -8.73 -29.31 28.74
CA GLY A 693 -9.90 -28.43 28.72
C GLY A 693 -10.16 -27.89 27.32
N LEU A 694 -11.43 -27.56 27.09
CA LEU A 694 -11.91 -26.96 25.85
C LEU A 694 -12.53 -25.59 26.16
N MET A 695 -12.16 -24.56 25.40
CA MET A 695 -12.80 -23.26 25.44
C MET A 695 -13.78 -23.14 24.27
N LEU A 696 -14.92 -22.51 24.50
CA LEU A 696 -15.85 -22.15 23.42
C LEU A 696 -15.84 -20.64 23.22
N ARG A 697 -16.28 -20.23 22.03
CA ARG A 697 -16.75 -18.86 21.81
C ARG A 697 -18.15 -18.70 22.37
N GLU A 698 -18.59 -17.45 22.49
CA GLU A 698 -19.93 -17.09 22.94
C GLU A 698 -21.03 -17.72 22.07
N ASP A 699 -20.76 -18.04 20.81
CA ASP A 699 -21.70 -18.70 19.87
C ASP A 699 -21.84 -20.22 20.06
N GLY A 700 -21.05 -20.82 20.96
CA GLY A 700 -21.06 -22.25 21.28
C GLY A 700 -20.11 -23.13 20.47
N MET A 701 -19.35 -22.55 19.53
CA MET A 701 -18.35 -23.28 18.76
C MET A 701 -17.03 -23.39 19.52
N VAL A 702 -16.25 -24.43 19.22
CA VAL A 702 -14.92 -24.61 19.80
C VAL A 702 -14.00 -23.45 19.40
N TYR A 703 -13.33 -22.87 20.40
CA TYR A 703 -12.41 -21.76 20.22
C TYR A 703 -10.95 -22.22 20.19
N ASP A 704 -10.53 -22.90 21.27
CA ASP A 704 -9.20 -23.48 21.44
C ASP A 704 -9.26 -24.57 22.52
N ASP A 705 -8.19 -25.35 22.62
CA ASP A 705 -8.03 -26.42 23.60
C ASP A 705 -6.62 -26.42 24.20
N GLY A 706 -6.45 -27.23 25.25
CA GLY A 706 -5.14 -27.46 25.81
C GLY A 706 -5.19 -28.04 27.21
N THR A 707 -4.02 -28.11 27.86
CA THR A 707 -3.93 -28.69 29.20
C THR A 707 -3.65 -27.60 30.23
N THR A 708 -4.39 -27.63 31.31
CA THR A 708 -4.16 -26.75 32.45
C THR A 708 -3.70 -27.56 33.65
N SER A 709 -2.60 -27.14 34.26
CA SER A 709 -1.98 -27.77 35.43
C SER A 709 -2.12 -26.89 36.65
N ARG A 710 -2.53 -27.45 37.79
CA ARG A 710 -2.57 -26.73 39.07
C ARG A 710 -1.26 -26.98 39.83
N LEU A 711 -0.39 -25.98 39.85
CA LEU A 711 0.97 -26.07 40.41
C LEU A 711 1.02 -25.69 41.89
N ALA A 712 0.11 -24.82 42.34
CA ALA A 712 -0.14 -24.51 43.75
C ALA A 712 -1.64 -24.24 43.96
N GLU A 713 -2.06 -23.92 45.18
CA GLU A 713 -3.48 -23.67 45.50
C GLU A 713 -4.08 -22.58 44.62
N ASP A 714 -3.34 -21.50 44.40
CA ASP A 714 -3.69 -20.29 43.67
C ASP A 714 -2.87 -20.11 42.37
N HIS A 715 -2.19 -21.17 41.89
CA HIS A 715 -1.34 -21.11 40.70
C HIS A 715 -1.70 -22.20 39.69
N TYR A 716 -2.16 -21.76 38.52
CA TYR A 716 -2.43 -22.59 37.37
C TYR A 716 -1.48 -22.24 36.21
N PHE A 717 -1.12 -23.26 35.42
CA PHE A 717 -0.35 -23.12 34.19
C PHE A 717 -1.12 -23.74 33.04
N LEU A 718 -1.56 -22.88 32.11
CA LEU A 718 -2.37 -23.25 30.96
C LEU A 718 -1.47 -23.39 29.74
N THR A 719 -1.70 -24.43 28.94
CA THR A 719 -1.20 -24.53 27.57
C THR A 719 -2.33 -24.34 26.57
N THR A 720 -2.01 -23.75 25.42
CA THR A 720 -2.95 -23.50 24.31
C THR A 720 -2.31 -23.95 23.00
N THR A 721 -3.09 -24.04 21.92
CA THR A 721 -2.50 -24.32 20.60
C THR A 721 -1.52 -23.22 20.17
N THR A 722 -0.53 -23.58 19.34
CA THR A 722 0.53 -22.66 18.88
C THR A 722 -0.03 -21.41 18.17
N ALA A 723 -1.02 -21.59 17.29
CA ALA A 723 -1.58 -20.49 16.51
C ALA A 723 -2.52 -19.59 17.33
N LYS A 724 -3.10 -20.10 18.42
CA LYS A 724 -4.07 -19.38 19.25
C LYS A 724 -3.48 -18.82 20.55
N ALA A 725 -2.17 -18.93 20.80
CA ALA A 725 -1.53 -18.38 21.99
C ALA A 725 -1.88 -16.90 22.26
N GLY A 726 -1.73 -16.03 21.26
CA GLY A 726 -2.09 -14.61 21.37
C GLY A 726 -3.60 -14.39 21.53
N PRO A 727 -4.44 -14.94 20.62
CA PRO A 727 -5.89 -14.85 20.73
C PRO A 727 -6.48 -15.35 22.06
N VAL A 728 -6.00 -16.48 22.60
CA VAL A 728 -6.46 -17.00 23.91
C VAL A 728 -6.06 -16.06 25.03
N MET A 729 -4.85 -15.51 25.04
CA MET A 729 -4.47 -14.50 26.05
C MET A 729 -5.38 -13.27 25.99
N GLN A 730 -5.70 -12.79 24.78
CA GLN A 730 -6.66 -11.68 24.59
C GLN A 730 -8.06 -12.05 25.07
N HIS A 731 -8.52 -13.27 24.80
CA HIS A 731 -9.82 -13.75 25.26
C HIS A 731 -9.88 -13.85 26.78
N LEU A 732 -8.86 -14.42 27.44
CA LEU A 732 -8.79 -14.48 28.90
C LEU A 732 -8.76 -13.07 29.53
N GLU A 733 -8.01 -12.13 28.96
CA GLU A 733 -8.03 -10.73 29.42
C GLU A 733 -9.38 -10.06 29.21
N PHE A 734 -10.07 -10.33 28.10
CA PHE A 734 -11.44 -9.85 27.89
C PHE A 734 -12.41 -10.44 28.93
N CYS A 735 -12.35 -11.75 29.16
CA CYS A 735 -13.14 -12.40 30.21
C CYS A 735 -12.84 -11.79 31.59
N ARG A 736 -11.58 -11.53 31.91
CA ARG A 736 -11.15 -10.96 33.19
C ARG A 736 -11.57 -9.50 33.35
N GLN A 737 -11.35 -8.66 32.34
CA GLN A 737 -11.57 -7.21 32.44
C GLN A 737 -13.03 -6.81 32.22
N VAL A 738 -13.78 -7.55 31.40
CA VAL A 738 -15.11 -7.16 30.94
C VAL A 738 -16.19 -8.08 31.49
N LEU A 739 -16.05 -9.40 31.32
CA LEU A 739 -17.12 -10.33 31.70
C LEU A 739 -17.15 -10.64 33.19
N PHE A 740 -15.96 -10.75 33.80
CA PHE A 740 -15.79 -11.18 35.18
C PHE A 740 -14.76 -10.32 35.95
N PRO A 741 -14.90 -8.98 35.97
CA PRO A 741 -13.97 -8.08 36.66
C PRO A 741 -13.93 -8.24 38.18
N GLN A 742 -14.88 -8.99 38.76
CA GLN A 742 -14.96 -9.25 40.18
C GLN A 742 -13.96 -10.30 40.70
N PHE A 743 -13.36 -11.12 39.83
CA PHE A 743 -12.42 -12.16 40.29
C PHE A 743 -11.02 -11.59 40.53
N ASP A 744 -10.41 -11.96 41.65
CA ASP A 744 -8.99 -11.71 41.91
C ASP A 744 -8.14 -12.78 41.22
N VAL A 745 -7.80 -12.47 39.96
CA VAL A 745 -6.96 -13.30 39.11
C VAL A 745 -6.00 -12.42 38.29
N GLN A 746 -4.76 -12.88 38.12
CA GLN A 746 -3.75 -12.26 37.27
C GLN A 746 -3.30 -13.26 36.20
N LEU A 747 -3.19 -12.78 34.98
CA LEU A 747 -2.83 -13.57 33.80
C LEU A 747 -1.48 -13.09 33.29
N THR A 748 -0.56 -14.00 33.00
CA THR A 748 0.74 -13.65 32.40
C THR A 748 1.07 -14.65 31.30
N SER A 749 1.24 -14.16 30.07
CA SER A 749 1.80 -15.01 29.01
C SER A 749 3.26 -15.31 29.34
N VAL A 750 3.56 -16.60 29.47
CA VAL A 750 4.91 -17.15 29.69
C VAL A 750 5.33 -18.05 28.53
N SER A 751 4.68 -17.87 27.36
CA SER A 751 4.91 -18.66 26.14
C SER A 751 6.38 -18.72 25.75
N ASP A 752 7.07 -17.58 25.82
CA ASP A 752 8.48 -17.43 25.40
C ASP A 752 9.47 -17.63 26.56
N GLN A 753 8.96 -17.76 27.79
CA GLN A 753 9.79 -17.97 28.98
C GLN A 753 10.24 -19.43 29.09
N TRP A 754 9.52 -20.36 28.47
CA TRP A 754 9.72 -21.81 28.64
C TRP A 754 10.00 -22.50 27.30
N ALA A 755 11.17 -23.12 27.19
CA ALA A 755 11.39 -24.18 26.20
C ALA A 755 10.73 -25.46 26.73
N GLN A 756 10.02 -26.20 25.88
CA GLN A 756 9.26 -27.38 26.30
C GLN A 756 9.37 -28.51 25.27
N PHE A 757 9.68 -29.70 25.74
CA PHE A 757 9.86 -30.89 24.91
C PHE A 757 8.94 -32.00 25.36
N SER A 758 8.17 -32.54 24.42
CA SER A 758 7.35 -33.73 24.64
C SER A 758 8.20 -34.96 24.39
N ILE A 759 8.49 -35.73 25.43
CA ILE A 759 9.28 -36.96 25.38
C ILE A 759 8.29 -38.13 25.48
N ALA A 760 8.26 -38.99 24.47
CA ALA A 760 7.24 -40.03 24.34
C ALA A 760 7.85 -41.38 24.00
N GLY A 761 7.18 -42.45 24.46
CA GLY A 761 7.53 -43.84 24.21
C GLY A 761 7.70 -44.66 25.50
N PRO A 762 7.71 -46.00 25.41
CA PRO A 762 7.82 -46.88 26.57
C PRO A 762 9.08 -46.66 27.42
N LYS A 763 10.17 -46.13 26.83
CA LYS A 763 11.43 -45.84 27.54
C LYS A 763 11.56 -44.42 28.09
N THR A 764 10.49 -43.60 28.01
CA THR A 764 10.51 -42.21 28.47
C THR A 764 10.92 -42.06 29.93
N ARG A 765 10.38 -42.89 30.83
CA ARG A 765 10.71 -42.82 32.26
C ARG A 765 12.17 -43.17 32.52
N ASP A 766 12.70 -44.15 31.80
CA ASP A 766 14.10 -44.55 31.92
C ASP A 766 15.03 -43.43 31.47
N LEU A 767 14.72 -42.76 30.34
CA LEU A 767 15.44 -41.56 29.90
C LEU A 767 15.37 -40.42 30.93
N LEU A 768 14.19 -40.13 31.48
CA LEU A 768 14.04 -39.04 32.45
C LEU A 768 14.85 -39.27 33.74
N ARG A 769 15.03 -40.52 34.19
CA ARG A 769 15.87 -40.83 35.36
C ARG A 769 17.34 -40.44 35.16
N GLU A 770 17.82 -40.38 33.92
CA GLU A 770 19.18 -39.93 33.59
C GLU A 770 19.33 -38.40 33.62
N ILE A 771 18.23 -37.64 33.66
CA ILE A 771 18.25 -36.16 33.53
C ILE A 771 17.68 -35.48 34.78
N VAL A 772 16.64 -36.04 35.37
CA VAL A 772 16.01 -35.54 36.60
C VAL A 772 16.85 -35.96 37.81
N ASP A 773 16.89 -35.11 38.84
CA ASP A 773 17.59 -35.40 40.09
C ASP A 773 17.06 -36.70 40.72
N PRO A 774 17.93 -37.64 41.16
CA PRO A 774 17.51 -38.89 41.79
C PRO A 774 16.61 -38.74 43.03
N ALA A 775 16.62 -37.57 43.68
CA ALA A 775 15.73 -37.27 44.80
C ALA A 775 14.25 -37.09 44.38
N GLU A 776 13.96 -36.90 43.09
CA GLU A 776 12.60 -36.75 42.57
C GLU A 776 11.99 -38.12 42.22
N ASP A 777 10.84 -38.46 42.81
CA ASP A 777 10.16 -39.74 42.53
C ASP A 777 9.36 -39.69 41.20
N LEU A 778 9.87 -40.42 40.20
CA LEU A 778 9.25 -40.58 38.88
C LEU A 778 8.49 -41.91 38.70
N SER A 779 8.29 -42.68 39.79
CA SER A 779 7.48 -43.90 39.77
C SER A 779 6.02 -43.62 39.38
N ASN A 780 5.24 -44.66 39.08
CA ASN A 780 3.81 -44.49 38.78
C ASN A 780 3.04 -43.93 40.00
N GLU A 781 3.47 -44.24 41.22
CA GLU A 781 2.87 -43.73 42.46
C GLU A 781 3.29 -42.28 42.72
N GLY A 782 4.59 -41.97 42.60
CA GLY A 782 5.13 -40.63 42.82
C GLY A 782 4.80 -39.63 41.72
N PHE A 783 4.66 -40.07 40.47
CA PHE A 783 4.30 -39.24 39.33
C PHE A 783 3.22 -39.91 38.46
N PRO A 784 1.97 -39.95 38.95
CA PRO A 784 0.86 -40.63 38.28
C PRO A 784 0.45 -39.92 36.98
N PHE A 785 -0.37 -40.61 36.16
CA PHE A 785 -0.94 -40.04 34.93
C PHE A 785 -1.63 -38.68 35.22
N MET A 786 -1.43 -37.72 34.30
CA MET A 786 -1.81 -36.32 34.46
C MET A 786 -1.21 -35.65 35.71
N GLY A 787 -0.05 -36.10 36.17
CA GLY A 787 0.75 -35.41 37.18
C GLY A 787 1.44 -34.17 36.58
N ALA A 788 1.62 -33.12 37.39
CA ALA A 788 2.30 -31.89 36.99
C ALA A 788 2.94 -31.22 38.20
N ARG A 789 4.27 -31.04 38.21
CA ARG A 789 4.95 -30.30 39.28
C ARG A 789 6.30 -29.75 38.82
N GLN A 790 6.89 -28.90 39.65
CA GLN A 790 8.30 -28.55 39.50
C GLN A 790 9.19 -29.70 39.97
N VAL A 791 10.32 -29.89 39.28
CA VAL A 791 11.34 -30.89 39.60
C VAL A 791 12.73 -30.27 39.49
N ALA A 792 13.70 -30.78 40.22
CA ALA A 792 15.12 -30.50 39.98
C ALA A 792 15.67 -31.41 38.86
N LEU A 793 16.44 -30.84 37.94
CA LEU A 793 17.31 -31.59 37.03
C LEU A 793 18.67 -31.83 37.69
N ARG A 794 19.39 -32.85 37.23
CA ARG A 794 20.80 -33.05 37.60
C ARG A 794 21.58 -31.78 37.26
N GLY A 795 22.29 -31.23 38.25
CA GLY A 795 22.94 -29.92 38.15
C GLY A 795 22.12 -28.74 38.68
N GLY A 796 20.96 -28.98 39.31
CA GLY A 796 20.24 -28.00 40.12
C GLY A 796 19.29 -27.07 39.36
N ILE A 797 19.13 -27.25 38.04
CA ILE A 797 18.17 -26.46 37.24
C ILE A 797 16.74 -26.88 37.61
N ARG A 798 15.88 -25.89 37.89
CA ARG A 798 14.44 -26.14 38.09
C ARG A 798 13.73 -26.26 36.73
N ALA A 799 13.00 -27.35 36.56
CA ALA A 799 12.15 -27.62 35.41
C ALA A 799 10.70 -27.82 35.86
N ARG A 800 9.74 -27.66 34.95
CA ARG A 800 8.36 -28.12 35.13
C ARG A 800 8.19 -29.42 34.36
N LEU A 801 7.68 -30.46 35.02
CA LEU A 801 7.43 -31.75 34.41
C LEU A 801 5.92 -32.01 34.40
N PHE A 802 5.42 -32.51 33.27
CA PHE A 802 4.00 -32.80 33.07
C PHE A 802 3.84 -34.19 32.45
N ARG A 803 3.05 -35.08 33.04
CA ARG A 803 2.78 -36.41 32.48
C ARG A 803 1.53 -36.37 31.59
N ILE A 804 1.69 -35.73 30.44
CA ILE A 804 0.67 -35.49 29.40
C ILE A 804 1.18 -36.13 28.11
N SER A 805 0.27 -36.65 27.27
CA SER A 805 0.60 -37.27 26.00
C SER A 805 -0.37 -36.88 24.91
N PHE A 806 0.17 -36.54 23.75
CA PHE A 806 -0.57 -36.35 22.50
C PHE A 806 -0.22 -37.42 21.46
N SER A 807 0.71 -38.34 21.78
CA SER A 807 1.13 -39.44 20.90
C SER A 807 0.40 -40.76 21.19
N GLY A 808 -0.27 -40.86 22.34
CA GLY A 808 -0.88 -42.10 22.82
C GLY A 808 0.10 -43.09 23.46
N GLU A 809 1.40 -42.79 23.48
CA GLU A 809 2.36 -43.49 24.33
C GLU A 809 2.43 -42.86 25.73
N MET A 810 3.08 -43.54 26.67
CA MET A 810 3.57 -42.88 27.88
C MET A 810 4.46 -41.71 27.47
N ALA A 811 4.11 -40.51 27.93
CA ALA A 811 4.85 -39.31 27.61
C ALA A 811 4.93 -38.35 28.79
N PHE A 812 5.97 -37.54 28.76
CA PHE A 812 6.23 -36.46 29.69
C PHE A 812 6.68 -35.24 28.92
N GLU A 813 6.13 -34.09 29.25
CA GLU A 813 6.61 -32.81 28.77
C GLU A 813 7.50 -32.18 29.84
N ILE A 814 8.72 -31.84 29.46
CA ILE A 814 9.70 -31.17 30.33
C ILE A 814 9.89 -29.73 29.85
N SER A 815 9.70 -28.78 30.75
CA SER A 815 9.89 -27.36 30.49
C SER A 815 11.05 -26.79 31.29
N VAL A 816 11.96 -26.10 30.63
CA VAL A 816 13.07 -25.35 31.24
C VAL A 816 12.99 -23.89 30.82
N PRO A 817 13.58 -22.95 31.59
CA PRO A 817 13.74 -21.57 31.12
C PRO A 817 14.32 -21.56 29.71
N ALA A 818 13.75 -20.75 28.81
CA ALA A 818 14.01 -20.83 27.36
C ALA A 818 15.51 -20.80 27.00
N ARG A 819 16.33 -20.05 27.75
CA ARG A 819 17.79 -20.00 27.58
C ARG A 819 18.50 -21.36 27.70
N TYR A 820 17.86 -22.37 28.27
CA TYR A 820 18.39 -23.73 28.42
C TYR A 820 17.79 -24.74 27.43
N GLY A 821 16.93 -24.29 26.49
CA GLY A 821 16.25 -25.19 25.55
C GLY A 821 17.22 -25.99 24.68
N ASP A 822 18.19 -25.32 24.04
CA ASP A 822 19.22 -25.98 23.23
C ASP A 822 20.03 -27.01 24.06
N ALA A 823 20.48 -26.60 25.25
CA ALA A 823 21.24 -27.46 26.15
C ALA A 823 20.43 -28.70 26.60
N LEU A 824 19.14 -28.54 26.87
CA LEU A 824 18.26 -29.64 27.24
C LEU A 824 18.15 -30.66 26.10
N VAL A 825 17.99 -30.21 24.86
CA VAL A 825 17.92 -31.14 23.71
C VAL A 825 19.22 -31.92 23.52
N ARG A 826 20.37 -31.25 23.61
CA ARG A 826 21.67 -31.94 23.55
C ARG A 826 21.80 -32.96 24.67
N ASN A 827 21.37 -32.62 25.88
CA ASN A 827 21.40 -33.54 27.02
C ASN A 827 20.42 -34.72 26.86
N LEU A 828 19.24 -34.50 26.27
CA LEU A 828 18.30 -35.57 25.92
C LEU A 828 18.93 -36.57 24.95
N MET A 829 19.63 -36.07 23.92
CA MET A 829 20.35 -36.93 22.97
C MET A 829 21.49 -37.71 23.62
N LEU A 830 22.27 -37.07 24.50
CA LEU A 830 23.39 -37.70 25.20
C LEU A 830 22.90 -38.79 26.17
N ALA A 831 21.99 -38.44 27.08
CA ALA A 831 21.44 -39.37 28.06
C ALA A 831 20.64 -40.51 27.41
N GLY A 832 19.96 -40.21 26.31
CA GLY A 832 19.12 -41.16 25.59
C GLY A 832 19.84 -42.06 24.60
N LYS A 833 21.16 -41.92 24.43
CA LYS A 833 21.94 -42.74 23.48
C LYS A 833 21.75 -44.24 23.72
N GLN A 834 21.74 -44.67 24.99
CA GLN A 834 21.54 -46.07 25.37
C GLN A 834 20.11 -46.59 25.10
N PHE A 835 19.13 -45.68 24.95
CA PHE A 835 17.73 -46.01 24.67
C PHE A 835 17.35 -45.80 23.19
N GLY A 836 18.31 -45.42 22.34
CA GLY A 836 18.05 -45.14 20.93
C GLY A 836 17.16 -43.90 20.72
N VAL A 837 17.27 -42.89 21.59
CA VAL A 837 16.43 -41.68 21.53
C VAL A 837 16.44 -41.07 20.13
N THR A 838 15.25 -40.74 19.63
CA THR A 838 15.07 -40.17 18.29
C THR A 838 14.32 -38.84 18.36
N PRO A 839 14.89 -37.73 17.85
CA PRO A 839 14.12 -36.51 17.67
C PRO A 839 13.07 -36.74 16.59
N TYR A 840 11.87 -36.20 16.79
CA TYR A 840 10.79 -36.27 15.81
C TYR A 840 10.10 -34.93 15.65
N GLY A 841 9.65 -34.66 14.43
CA GLY A 841 9.05 -33.38 14.08
C GLY A 841 7.52 -33.36 14.19
N THR A 842 6.92 -32.26 13.76
CA THR A 842 5.46 -32.08 13.80
C THR A 842 4.70 -33.08 12.94
N GLU A 843 5.32 -33.61 11.88
CA GLU A 843 4.67 -34.59 11.00
C GLU A 843 4.49 -35.93 11.70
N ALA A 844 5.54 -36.45 12.36
CA ALA A 844 5.44 -37.67 13.17
C ALA A 844 4.49 -37.51 14.37
N LEU A 845 4.47 -36.33 15.00
CA LEU A 845 3.45 -36.00 16.01
C LEU A 845 2.04 -36.04 15.41
N GLY A 846 1.88 -35.53 14.18
CA GLY A 846 0.64 -35.56 13.40
C GLY A 846 0.16 -36.98 13.11
N VAL A 847 1.06 -37.90 12.74
CA VAL A 847 0.71 -39.32 12.57
C VAL A 847 0.18 -39.90 13.88
N MET A 848 0.95 -39.75 14.97
CA MET A 848 0.61 -40.40 16.24
C MET A 848 -0.69 -39.88 16.84
N ARG A 849 -1.02 -38.59 16.67
CA ARG A 849 -2.29 -38.03 17.15
C ARG A 849 -3.47 -38.49 16.30
N ILE A 850 -3.29 -38.65 14.97
CA ILE A 850 -4.34 -39.18 14.08
C ILE A 850 -4.63 -40.64 14.41
N GLU A 851 -3.60 -41.45 14.67
CA GLU A 851 -3.77 -42.84 15.14
C GLU A 851 -4.61 -42.93 16.42
N LYS A 852 -4.57 -41.89 17.26
CA LYS A 852 -5.34 -41.79 18.50
C LYS A 852 -6.69 -41.08 18.37
N GLY A 853 -7.07 -40.64 17.17
CA GLY A 853 -8.30 -39.88 16.95
C GLY A 853 -8.32 -38.51 17.62
N HIS A 854 -7.15 -37.98 18.00
CA HIS A 854 -7.06 -36.67 18.63
C HIS A 854 -7.28 -35.56 17.60
N VAL A 855 -8.19 -34.66 17.94
CA VAL A 855 -8.50 -33.47 17.16
C VAL A 855 -7.39 -32.44 17.29
N ALA A 856 -7.14 -31.68 16.23
CA ALA A 856 -6.20 -30.57 16.21
C ALA A 856 -6.75 -29.44 15.32
N GLY A 857 -5.90 -28.49 14.92
CA GLY A 857 -6.29 -27.34 14.08
C GLY A 857 -7.22 -27.66 12.89
N PRO A 858 -7.04 -28.75 12.11
CA PRO A 858 -7.94 -29.09 11.01
C PRO A 858 -9.38 -29.41 11.43
N GLU A 859 -9.56 -29.96 12.63
CA GLU A 859 -10.87 -30.25 13.22
C GLU A 859 -11.41 -29.05 14.02
N LEU A 860 -10.54 -28.25 14.65
CA LEU A 860 -10.89 -27.00 15.36
C LEU A 860 -11.00 -25.83 14.36
N ASN A 861 -11.94 -25.93 13.43
CA ASN A 861 -12.04 -25.06 12.24
C ASN A 861 -12.92 -23.81 12.44
N GLY A 862 -13.53 -23.65 13.62
CA GLY A 862 -14.42 -22.54 13.96
C GLY A 862 -15.91 -22.79 13.69
N THR A 863 -16.29 -23.91 13.07
CA THR A 863 -17.68 -24.33 12.84
C THR A 863 -18.07 -25.62 13.58
N THR A 864 -17.11 -26.28 14.21
CA THR A 864 -17.32 -27.48 15.04
C THR A 864 -17.71 -27.14 16.47
N THR A 865 -18.72 -27.83 16.98
CA THR A 865 -19.10 -27.85 18.40
C THR A 865 -18.28 -28.87 19.18
N ALA A 866 -18.34 -28.84 20.51
CA ALA A 866 -17.76 -29.89 21.34
C ALA A 866 -18.36 -31.27 21.01
N ALA A 867 -19.66 -31.32 20.67
CA ALA A 867 -20.35 -32.54 20.28
C ALA A 867 -19.85 -33.08 18.94
N ASP A 868 -19.61 -32.22 17.94
CA ASP A 868 -19.08 -32.64 16.64
C ASP A 868 -17.73 -33.35 16.81
N LEU A 869 -16.89 -32.85 17.73
CA LEU A 869 -15.56 -33.39 18.04
C LEU A 869 -15.57 -34.61 18.99
N GLY A 870 -16.73 -34.98 19.54
CA GLY A 870 -16.85 -36.09 20.51
C GLY A 870 -16.38 -35.76 21.93
N LEU A 871 -16.36 -34.46 22.25
CA LEU A 871 -15.91 -33.91 23.52
C LEU A 871 -17.06 -33.29 24.34
N ASP A 872 -18.31 -33.49 23.95
CA ASP A 872 -19.51 -32.95 24.63
C ASP A 872 -19.63 -33.39 26.08
N LYS A 873 -19.16 -34.60 26.42
CA LYS A 873 -19.14 -35.10 27.81
C LYS A 873 -18.30 -34.23 28.76
N MET A 874 -17.39 -33.40 28.23
CA MET A 874 -16.63 -32.44 29.03
C MET A 874 -17.45 -31.19 29.40
N MET A 875 -18.56 -30.92 28.72
CA MET A 875 -19.40 -29.76 28.99
C MET A 875 -20.10 -29.93 30.34
N SER A 876 -19.76 -29.07 31.29
CA SER A 876 -20.34 -29.16 32.62
C SER A 876 -21.83 -28.79 32.62
N THR A 877 -22.65 -29.65 33.22
CA THR A 877 -24.07 -29.35 33.49
C THR A 877 -24.28 -28.60 34.80
N LYS A 878 -23.23 -28.50 35.63
CA LYS A 878 -23.31 -27.98 37.02
C LYS A 878 -22.87 -26.52 37.19
N LYS A 879 -22.23 -25.95 36.17
CA LYS A 879 -21.76 -24.56 36.16
C LYS A 879 -22.07 -23.87 34.85
N ASP A 880 -22.04 -22.56 34.88
CA ASP A 880 -22.11 -21.73 33.69
C ASP A 880 -20.71 -21.42 33.15
N PHE A 881 -20.59 -21.26 31.83
CA PHE A 881 -19.34 -20.98 31.14
C PHE A 881 -19.59 -20.30 29.79
N VAL A 882 -18.57 -19.63 29.24
CA VAL A 882 -18.65 -18.95 27.93
C VAL A 882 -19.11 -19.92 26.85
N GLY A 883 -20.16 -19.54 26.12
CA GLY A 883 -20.74 -20.34 25.04
C GLY A 883 -21.80 -21.37 25.46
N ARG A 884 -22.00 -21.62 26.76
CA ARG A 884 -22.94 -22.65 27.27
C ARG A 884 -24.36 -22.50 26.71
N VAL A 885 -24.91 -21.28 26.78
CA VAL A 885 -26.29 -21.01 26.33
C VAL A 885 -26.42 -21.21 24.82
N MET A 886 -25.49 -20.64 24.05
CA MET A 886 -25.58 -20.66 22.59
C MET A 886 -25.25 -22.02 21.99
N ALA A 887 -24.48 -22.87 22.69
CA ALA A 887 -24.25 -24.26 22.32
C ALA A 887 -25.55 -25.10 22.32
N GLY A 888 -26.59 -24.67 23.04
CA GLY A 888 -27.88 -25.36 23.13
C GLY A 888 -28.88 -25.01 22.02
N ARG A 889 -28.49 -24.24 21.00
CA ARG A 889 -29.37 -23.90 19.87
C ARG A 889 -29.69 -25.13 19.03
N GLU A 890 -30.91 -25.20 18.50
CA GLU A 890 -31.42 -26.32 17.70
C GLU A 890 -30.44 -26.77 16.59
N ALA A 891 -29.93 -25.84 15.78
CA ALA A 891 -29.00 -26.15 14.70
C ALA A 891 -27.62 -26.70 15.17
N LEU A 892 -27.23 -26.45 16.42
CA LEU A 892 -26.00 -27.00 17.01
C LEU A 892 -26.22 -28.36 17.68
N LEU A 893 -27.48 -28.74 17.90
CA LEU A 893 -27.91 -30.03 18.44
C LEU A 893 -28.49 -30.95 17.36
N ALA A 894 -28.58 -30.48 16.11
CA ALA A 894 -29.20 -31.22 15.03
C ALA A 894 -28.49 -32.58 14.82
N PRO A 895 -29.24 -33.68 14.66
CA PRO A 895 -28.67 -35.02 14.60
C PRO A 895 -27.86 -35.28 13.32
N ASP A 896 -28.09 -34.48 12.27
CA ASP A 896 -27.46 -34.56 10.96
C ASP A 896 -26.15 -33.77 10.85
N ARG A 897 -25.70 -33.12 11.93
CA ARG A 897 -24.40 -32.42 11.94
C ARG A 897 -23.25 -33.33 11.52
N GLN A 898 -22.22 -32.71 10.94
CA GLN A 898 -20.97 -33.37 10.64
C GLN A 898 -20.19 -33.63 11.94
N VAL A 899 -19.85 -34.89 12.18
CA VAL A 899 -19.14 -35.33 13.38
C VAL A 899 -17.83 -36.02 13.01
N VAL A 900 -16.84 -35.95 13.90
CA VAL A 900 -15.54 -36.59 13.69
C VAL A 900 -15.69 -38.12 13.67
N VAL A 901 -15.19 -38.73 12.60
CA VAL A 901 -15.04 -40.17 12.41
C VAL A 901 -13.65 -40.50 11.86
N GLY A 902 -13.24 -41.75 12.00
CA GLY A 902 -12.07 -42.28 11.31
C GLY A 902 -12.43 -42.69 9.87
N ILE A 903 -11.46 -42.63 8.96
CA ILE A 903 -11.57 -43.21 7.63
C ILE A 903 -10.34 -44.06 7.31
N LYS A 904 -10.55 -45.12 6.53
CA LYS A 904 -9.48 -45.93 5.92
C LYS A 904 -9.88 -46.27 4.48
N PRO A 905 -8.94 -46.34 3.53
CA PRO A 905 -9.28 -46.70 2.16
C PRO A 905 -9.68 -48.18 2.07
N THR A 906 -10.57 -48.51 1.13
CA THR A 906 -10.92 -49.92 0.86
C THR A 906 -9.74 -50.69 0.25
N ASP A 907 -8.92 -50.02 -0.55
CA ASP A 907 -7.59 -50.47 -0.97
C ASP A 907 -6.53 -49.91 0.00
N ARG A 908 -5.91 -50.77 0.81
CA ARG A 908 -4.91 -50.37 1.81
C ARG A 908 -3.69 -49.64 1.24
N THR A 909 -3.40 -49.82 -0.05
CA THR A 909 -2.29 -49.13 -0.73
C THR A 909 -2.66 -47.72 -1.18
N ARG A 910 -3.96 -47.39 -1.19
CA ARG A 910 -4.46 -46.09 -1.64
C ARG A 910 -4.10 -44.99 -0.66
N ARG A 911 -3.46 -43.95 -1.18
CA ARG A 911 -3.22 -42.70 -0.46
C ARG A 911 -4.50 -41.91 -0.27
N LEU A 912 -4.75 -41.46 0.96
CA LEU A 912 -5.81 -40.51 1.29
C LEU A 912 -5.34 -39.06 1.11
N ARG A 913 -6.28 -38.15 0.85
CA ARG A 913 -6.06 -36.71 0.70
C ARG A 913 -6.93 -35.92 1.68
N SER A 914 -6.32 -35.06 2.50
CA SER A 914 -7.06 -34.03 3.24
C SER A 914 -7.75 -33.09 2.25
N GLY A 915 -8.98 -32.69 2.57
CA GLY A 915 -9.84 -31.85 1.75
C GLY A 915 -10.72 -32.60 0.76
N ALA A 916 -10.59 -33.93 0.63
CA ALA A 916 -11.52 -34.72 -0.18
C ALA A 916 -12.92 -34.68 0.44
N HIS A 917 -13.95 -34.57 -0.40
CA HIS A 917 -15.34 -34.55 0.01
C HIS A 917 -15.89 -35.97 0.13
N VAL A 918 -16.80 -36.17 1.07
CA VAL A 918 -17.43 -37.47 1.34
C VAL A 918 -18.78 -37.51 0.64
N ILE A 919 -18.85 -38.29 -0.43
CA ILE A 919 -20.02 -38.48 -1.27
C ILE A 919 -20.59 -39.89 -1.03
N PRO A 920 -21.92 -40.08 -0.97
CA PRO A 920 -22.50 -41.42 -0.97
C PRO A 920 -22.02 -42.24 -2.16
N LYS A 921 -21.81 -43.54 -1.95
CA LYS A 921 -21.34 -44.42 -3.01
C LYS A 921 -22.38 -44.51 -4.15
N GLY A 922 -21.92 -44.26 -5.37
CA GLY A 922 -22.76 -44.31 -6.57
C GLY A 922 -23.54 -43.02 -6.87
N GLU A 923 -23.45 -42.02 -5.98
CA GLU A 923 -24.03 -40.69 -6.22
C GLU A 923 -23.08 -39.79 -7.00
N ILE A 924 -23.65 -38.79 -7.68
CA ILE A 924 -22.87 -37.81 -8.43
C ILE A 924 -22.31 -36.77 -7.45
N PRO A 925 -20.99 -36.50 -7.48
CA PRO A 925 -20.41 -35.44 -6.66
C PRO A 925 -21.04 -34.07 -6.94
N GLY A 926 -21.43 -33.37 -5.88
CA GLY A 926 -22.05 -32.05 -5.96
C GLY A 926 -22.63 -31.64 -4.61
N ALA A 927 -22.99 -30.36 -4.47
CA ALA A 927 -23.43 -29.78 -3.19
C ALA A 927 -24.64 -30.50 -2.54
N ALA A 928 -25.49 -31.14 -3.35
CA ALA A 928 -26.64 -31.91 -2.85
C ALA A 928 -26.25 -33.25 -2.20
N ASN A 929 -25.08 -33.79 -2.55
CA ASN A 929 -24.62 -35.12 -2.14
C ASN A 929 -23.32 -35.05 -1.30
N ASP A 930 -22.85 -33.85 -0.97
CA ASP A 930 -21.67 -33.64 -0.15
C ASP A 930 -22.03 -33.77 1.33
N GLN A 931 -21.59 -34.86 1.96
CA GLN A 931 -21.93 -35.20 3.35
C GLN A 931 -20.79 -34.89 4.32
N GLY A 932 -19.81 -34.09 3.90
CA GLY A 932 -18.67 -33.72 4.73
C GLY A 932 -17.35 -33.93 4.03
N TYR A 933 -16.26 -33.93 4.79
CA TYR A 933 -14.93 -33.89 4.19
C TYR A 933 -13.84 -34.47 5.10
N VAL A 934 -12.75 -34.88 4.47
CA VAL A 934 -11.55 -35.41 5.13
C VAL A 934 -10.74 -34.25 5.70
N THR A 935 -10.59 -34.21 7.03
CA THR A 935 -9.87 -33.13 7.71
C THR A 935 -8.37 -33.42 7.77
N SER A 936 -8.00 -34.64 8.16
CA SER A 936 -6.63 -35.04 8.45
C SER A 936 -6.30 -36.40 7.85
N VAL A 937 -5.11 -36.55 7.28
CA VAL A 937 -4.64 -37.83 6.73
C VAL A 937 -3.20 -38.12 7.12
N CYS A 938 -2.88 -39.40 7.29
CA CYS A 938 -1.50 -39.85 7.40
C CYS A 938 -1.35 -41.27 6.88
N PHE A 939 -0.14 -41.64 6.48
CA PHE A 939 0.25 -43.04 6.47
C PHE A 939 0.58 -43.43 7.91
N SER A 940 -0.06 -44.49 8.43
CA SER A 940 0.24 -45.04 9.76
C SER A 940 1.27 -46.16 9.63
N PRO A 941 2.51 -45.97 10.12
CA PRO A 941 3.50 -47.03 10.15
C PRO A 941 3.16 -48.14 11.14
N THR A 942 2.27 -47.86 12.10
CA THR A 942 1.79 -48.80 13.12
C THR A 942 0.80 -49.79 12.52
N LEU A 943 -0.05 -49.32 11.60
CA LEU A 943 -1.11 -50.12 10.96
C LEU A 943 -0.77 -50.54 9.53
N ASP A 944 0.34 -50.02 8.99
CA ASP A 944 0.83 -50.24 7.63
C ASP A 944 -0.24 -49.97 6.56
N GLN A 945 -0.88 -48.78 6.66
CA GLN A 945 -1.88 -48.29 5.72
C GLN A 945 -2.13 -46.78 5.91
N TRP A 946 -2.79 -46.15 4.94
CA TRP A 946 -3.31 -44.79 5.09
C TRP A 946 -4.56 -44.77 5.97
N ILE A 947 -4.64 -43.78 6.85
CA ILE A 947 -5.79 -43.50 7.71
C ILE A 947 -6.06 -41.99 7.74
N GLY A 948 -7.25 -41.60 8.16
CA GLY A 948 -7.59 -40.20 8.32
C GLY A 948 -8.72 -39.95 9.30
N LEU A 949 -8.93 -38.67 9.59
CA LEU A 949 -10.12 -38.17 10.26
C LEU A 949 -10.97 -37.41 9.24
N ALA A 950 -12.28 -37.47 9.40
CA ALA A 950 -13.23 -36.76 8.59
C ALA A 950 -14.37 -36.21 9.46
N LEU A 951 -14.94 -35.09 9.03
CA LEU A 951 -16.20 -34.57 9.55
C LEU A 951 -17.30 -35.06 8.60
N VAL A 952 -18.18 -35.95 9.07
CA VAL A 952 -19.18 -36.61 8.23
C VAL A 952 -20.55 -36.51 8.88
N GLU A 953 -21.56 -36.13 8.08
CA GLU A 953 -22.96 -36.08 8.51
C GLU A 953 -23.39 -37.44 9.07
N ARG A 954 -23.88 -37.42 10.32
CA ARG A 954 -24.30 -38.64 11.06
C ARG A 954 -23.21 -39.71 11.14
N GLY A 955 -21.93 -39.36 11.00
CA GLY A 955 -20.84 -40.31 10.81
C GLY A 955 -20.75 -41.40 11.88
N ARG A 956 -21.08 -41.10 13.15
CA ARG A 956 -21.06 -42.08 14.25
C ARG A 956 -22.04 -43.24 14.08
N GLU A 957 -23.15 -43.00 13.40
CA GLU A 957 -24.18 -44.01 13.13
C GLU A 957 -23.84 -44.87 11.90
N ARG A 958 -22.83 -44.43 11.14
CA ARG A 958 -22.47 -44.94 9.81
C ARG A 958 -21.15 -45.70 9.81
N ILE A 959 -20.65 -46.08 10.99
CA ILE A 959 -19.42 -46.86 11.11
C ILE A 959 -19.58 -48.20 10.39
N GLY A 960 -18.62 -48.51 9.50
CA GLY A 960 -18.62 -49.66 8.58
C GLY A 960 -19.15 -49.34 7.18
N GLU A 961 -19.76 -48.17 6.96
CA GLU A 961 -20.23 -47.75 5.64
C GLU A 961 -19.05 -47.42 4.71
N ILE A 962 -19.15 -47.86 3.44
CA ILE A 962 -18.23 -47.46 2.39
C ILE A 962 -18.81 -46.25 1.65
N VAL A 963 -18.06 -45.16 1.67
CA VAL A 963 -18.38 -43.89 1.01
C VAL A 963 -17.33 -43.56 -0.04
N HIS A 964 -17.67 -42.65 -0.94
CA HIS A 964 -16.80 -42.20 -2.02
C HIS A 964 -16.11 -40.88 -1.63
N ALA A 965 -14.78 -40.90 -1.55
CA ALA A 965 -13.99 -39.70 -1.33
C ALA A 965 -13.64 -39.04 -2.68
N HIS A 966 -14.09 -37.80 -2.88
CA HIS A 966 -13.96 -37.04 -4.12
C HIS A 966 -13.04 -35.82 -3.93
N ASP A 967 -11.92 -35.75 -4.64
CA ASP A 967 -11.00 -34.60 -4.67
C ASP A 967 -10.97 -33.96 -6.07
N PRO A 968 -11.85 -32.99 -6.34
CA PRO A 968 -11.95 -32.38 -7.66
C PRO A 968 -10.73 -31.53 -8.02
N LEU A 969 -9.97 -31.04 -7.03
CA LEU A 969 -8.78 -30.21 -7.28
C LEU A 969 -7.63 -31.06 -7.83
N ARG A 970 -7.57 -32.33 -7.44
CA ARG A 970 -6.54 -33.28 -7.91
C ARG A 970 -7.07 -34.29 -8.92
N GLY A 971 -8.37 -34.31 -9.18
CA GLY A 971 -9.01 -35.30 -10.04
C GLY A 971 -8.88 -36.72 -9.50
N GLU A 972 -8.90 -36.87 -8.17
CA GLU A 972 -8.68 -38.15 -7.48
C GLU A 972 -9.96 -38.59 -6.76
N ASP A 973 -10.42 -39.80 -7.08
CA ASP A 973 -11.61 -40.42 -6.52
C ASP A 973 -11.28 -41.82 -5.97
N TYR A 974 -11.79 -42.16 -4.79
CA TYR A 974 -11.54 -43.46 -4.16
C TYR A 974 -12.54 -43.80 -3.06
N ASP A 975 -12.75 -45.08 -2.82
CA ASP A 975 -13.67 -45.55 -1.78
C ASP A 975 -12.96 -45.64 -0.42
N VAL A 976 -13.63 -45.17 0.63
CA VAL A 976 -13.18 -45.23 2.02
C VAL A 976 -14.25 -45.83 2.92
N GLU A 977 -13.83 -46.58 3.93
CA GLU A 977 -14.71 -47.08 5.01
C GLU A 977 -14.70 -46.09 6.17
N LEU A 978 -15.89 -45.67 6.62
CA LEU A 978 -16.07 -44.91 7.85
C LEU A 978 -15.83 -45.84 9.05
N CYS A 979 -14.98 -45.44 9.99
CA CYS A 979 -14.57 -46.27 11.12
C CYS A 979 -14.38 -45.46 12.42
N ASN A 980 -14.08 -46.14 13.51
CA ASN A 980 -13.80 -45.48 14.78
C ASN A 980 -12.60 -44.53 14.61
N PRO A 981 -12.68 -43.26 15.06
CA PRO A 981 -11.56 -42.32 14.94
C PRO A 981 -10.31 -42.74 15.72
N VAL A 982 -10.42 -43.64 16.70
CA VAL A 982 -9.28 -44.17 17.46
C VAL A 982 -8.81 -45.49 16.83
N PHE A 983 -7.75 -45.42 16.04
CA PHE A 983 -7.22 -46.56 15.28
C PHE A 983 -6.23 -47.42 16.07
N TYR A 984 -5.55 -46.85 17.06
CA TYR A 984 -4.49 -47.52 17.81
C TYR A 984 -4.71 -47.40 19.33
N ASP A 985 -4.58 -48.53 20.05
CA ASP A 985 -4.75 -48.63 21.51
C ASP A 985 -6.03 -47.95 22.02
N PRO A 986 -7.23 -48.35 21.56
CA PRO A 986 -8.48 -47.66 21.90
C PRO A 986 -8.76 -47.61 23.41
N ASP A 987 -8.25 -48.58 24.17
CA ASP A 987 -8.38 -48.63 25.63
C ASP A 987 -7.41 -47.66 26.37
N GLY A 988 -6.40 -47.16 25.66
CA GLY A 988 -5.44 -46.16 26.17
C GLY A 988 -4.47 -46.71 27.22
N GLY A 989 -4.21 -48.02 27.22
CA GLY A 989 -3.36 -48.67 28.21
C GLY A 989 -1.92 -48.18 28.16
N ARG A 990 -1.38 -47.96 26.94
CA ARG A 990 0.04 -47.58 26.75
C ARG A 990 0.35 -46.18 27.26
N GLN A 991 -0.62 -45.27 27.17
CA GLN A 991 -0.51 -43.90 27.69
C GLN A 991 -0.47 -43.87 29.22
N ARG A 992 -1.25 -44.75 29.86
CA ARG A 992 -1.39 -44.81 31.32
C ARG A 992 -0.23 -45.52 32.00
N GLY A 993 0.51 -46.33 31.25
CA GLY A 993 1.81 -46.90 31.62
C GLY A 993 1.71 -48.10 32.54
#